data_AF-A0AAD6SUM3-F1
#
_entry.id   AF-A0AAD6SUM3-F1
#
_cell.length_a   1.000
_cell.length_b   1.000
_cell.length_c   1.000
_cell.angle_alpha   90.00
_cell.angle_beta   90.00
_cell.angle_gamma   90.00
#
_symmetry.space_group_name_H-M   'P 1'
#
loop_
_entity.id
_entity.type
_entity.pdbx_description
1 polymer ?
#
loop_
_entity_poly.entity_id
_entity_poly.type
_entity_poly.pdbx_seq_one_letter_code
_entity_poly.pdbx_strand_id
1 'polypeptide(L)'
;IFEVPSVEYRAYERLPPASADILTQVVRTLPEMLPEPETDPDSMFEDKAQDDYIGIATSSSPPMTSTQSLEMLIAQKDYAQAERVLEELVEVGTEIPFSFAYEMAAIAAVRVPATTSIEMDEQVKTFRKWFSLIPLAHQSPPRKFSTLRRYIMHTPLNSLKLIMEFSLLAAKKGYAASTHQHAIGVVCMYGDPEHTLSYIEQLRSLSRSYLQQYAHRHDVVRLDRRLHVDMIGVAVRRLANAGRFDHAVQLVPDPLQTDTYLSSYTWLFLLNRLKKTNDPQYEPHIKFVEQHQSEEIFKAPPVPTPAPKPVYDEDAIKFLESFTAEDVFLASSFPSEPPQLIVTNMAATLRALKRAFRALTPSHRPHPLTIMRFMELYLSTGRTRAISLLRNHVLNRPQDRQPFIFAEMLFHARYGKPDLVIWTFATHYYMVGVPRDEIIIRLRKMELDPADVALWGCTPPWKLYPNPRETAVIWRALLQFADDERVMEKLYGKLLQYADSSTRTKPVLHPGVPLLQPPPGWGTAVDESAFTPFVRSMGTAFGNERGALVIKEMGNVGLSPTIYQLTELAMLYSRSGDIPRTFYILNQVESARDQDSAVRVDQVFYVAIARGFLISNQLQAALAVERRMLRRYGFKAGKSRLLDELYEDIQTARQGQKVPHRDVRDCLLEFLMGCPF
;
A
#
# COMPACT_ATOMS: atom_id res chain seq x y z
N ILE A 1 -10.83 -23.03 4.69
CA ILE A 1 -10.69 -24.52 4.77
C ILE A 1 -10.28 -25.01 3.38
N PHE A 2 -9.05 -25.52 3.21
CA PHE A 2 -8.55 -25.95 1.90
C PHE A 2 -9.21 -27.26 1.46
N GLU A 3 -9.48 -27.31 0.16
CA GLU A 3 -10.06 -28.40 -0.59
C GLU A 3 -9.54 -29.76 -0.14
N VAL A 4 -10.48 -30.62 0.23
CA VAL A 4 -10.25 -32.04 0.50
C VAL A 4 -9.76 -32.66 -0.82
N PRO A 5 -8.54 -33.21 -0.88
CA PRO A 5 -8.09 -33.91 -2.08
C PRO A 5 -9.01 -35.12 -2.30
N SER A 6 -9.42 -35.32 -3.56
CA SER A 6 -10.31 -36.41 -3.95
C SER A 6 -9.76 -37.75 -3.46
N VAL A 7 -10.67 -38.60 -2.97
CA VAL A 7 -10.40 -39.92 -2.38
C VAL A 7 -9.58 -40.84 -3.30
N GLU A 8 -9.57 -40.57 -4.60
CA GLU A 8 -8.85 -41.36 -5.61
C GLU A 8 -7.32 -41.20 -5.54
N TYR A 9 -6.79 -40.11 -4.99
CA TYR A 9 -5.32 -39.91 -4.91
C TYR A 9 -4.64 -40.69 -3.78
N ARG A 10 -5.39 -41.17 -2.78
CA ARG A 10 -4.83 -41.99 -1.68
C ARG A 10 -4.60 -43.45 -2.03
N ALA A 11 -5.04 -43.91 -3.20
CA ALA A 11 -4.81 -45.29 -3.64
C ALA A 11 -3.37 -45.53 -4.13
N TYR A 12 -2.65 -44.49 -4.56
CA TYR A 12 -1.30 -44.63 -5.10
C TYR A 12 -0.17 -44.63 -4.06
N GLU A 13 -0.43 -44.18 -2.82
CA GLU A 13 0.56 -44.20 -1.73
C GLU A 13 0.69 -45.57 -1.03
N ARG A 14 -0.07 -46.59 -1.47
CA ARG A 14 0.00 -47.96 -0.94
C ARG A 14 0.49 -48.98 -1.96
N LEU A 15 1.09 -48.55 -3.07
CA LEU A 15 1.83 -49.48 -3.91
C LEU A 15 3.14 -49.86 -3.20
N PRO A 16 3.44 -51.16 -3.01
CA PRO A 16 4.73 -51.57 -2.48
C PRO A 16 5.84 -51.02 -3.39
N PRO A 17 7.05 -50.75 -2.84
CA PRO A 17 8.15 -50.25 -3.65
C PRO A 17 8.32 -51.16 -4.86
N ALA A 18 8.31 -50.56 -6.05
CA ALA A 18 8.52 -51.25 -7.31
C ALA A 18 9.74 -52.15 -7.16
N SER A 19 9.50 -53.46 -7.15
CA SER A 19 10.56 -54.46 -7.06
C SER A 19 11.54 -54.17 -8.19
N ALA A 20 12.82 -54.02 -7.85
CA ALA A 20 13.94 -53.76 -8.75
C ALA A 20 14.19 -54.91 -9.76
N ASP A 21 13.16 -55.69 -10.09
CA ASP A 21 13.27 -57.00 -10.72
C ASP A 21 12.41 -57.14 -11.99
N ILE A 22 11.71 -56.07 -12.41
CA ILE A 22 10.93 -56.08 -13.67
C ILE A 22 11.89 -56.18 -14.88
N LEU A 23 13.01 -55.44 -14.86
CA LEU A 23 14.02 -55.54 -15.91
C LEU A 23 14.67 -56.93 -15.95
N THR A 24 14.89 -57.57 -14.79
CA THR A 24 15.42 -58.94 -14.72
C THR A 24 14.41 -59.97 -15.20
N GLN A 25 13.11 -59.77 -14.92
CA GLN A 25 12.04 -60.63 -15.44
C GLN A 25 11.93 -60.51 -16.96
N VAL A 26 11.98 -59.30 -17.52
CA VAL A 26 11.92 -59.06 -18.96
C VAL A 26 13.12 -59.69 -19.68
N VAL A 27 14.33 -59.56 -19.12
CA VAL A 27 15.55 -60.18 -19.67
C VAL A 27 15.51 -61.71 -19.57
N ARG A 28 14.83 -62.28 -18.57
CA ARG A 28 14.63 -63.75 -18.47
C ARG A 28 13.55 -64.31 -19.40
N THR A 29 12.57 -63.50 -19.79
CA THR A 29 11.49 -63.93 -20.69
C THR A 29 11.80 -63.71 -22.17
N LEU A 30 12.86 -62.97 -22.50
CA LEU A 30 13.30 -62.80 -23.87
C LEU A 30 14.05 -64.06 -24.34
N PRO A 31 13.61 -64.72 -25.43
CA PRO A 31 14.32 -65.85 -26.00
C PRO A 31 15.74 -65.43 -26.45
N GLU A 32 16.73 -66.26 -26.14
CA GLU A 32 18.17 -65.96 -26.32
C GLU A 32 18.57 -65.74 -27.79
N MET A 33 17.74 -66.19 -28.74
CA MET A 33 17.80 -65.82 -30.14
C MET A 33 16.40 -65.50 -30.64
N LEU A 34 16.26 -64.30 -31.24
CA LEU A 34 15.10 -63.97 -32.06
C LEU A 34 15.06 -64.97 -33.23
N PRO A 35 13.90 -65.57 -33.55
CA PRO A 35 13.79 -66.43 -34.73
C PRO A 35 14.22 -65.65 -35.96
N GLU A 36 15.11 -66.24 -36.77
CA GLU A 36 15.51 -65.66 -38.04
C GLU A 36 14.25 -65.40 -38.87
N PRO A 37 14.13 -64.21 -39.50
CA PRO A 37 12.96 -63.90 -40.31
C PRO A 37 12.90 -64.93 -41.43
N GLU A 38 11.82 -65.70 -41.48
CA GLU A 38 11.50 -66.54 -42.62
C GLU A 38 11.38 -65.62 -43.84
N THR A 39 12.44 -65.55 -44.64
CA THR A 39 12.41 -64.94 -45.96
C THR A 39 11.57 -65.82 -46.86
N ASP A 40 10.25 -65.64 -46.78
CA ASP A 40 9.35 -65.97 -47.87
C ASP A 40 9.40 -64.79 -48.85
N PRO A 41 10.00 -64.95 -50.05
CA PRO A 41 10.26 -63.84 -50.96
C PRO A 41 9.00 -63.29 -51.64
N ASP A 42 7.83 -63.88 -51.41
CA ASP A 42 6.58 -63.42 -51.99
C ASP A 42 5.49 -63.25 -50.91
N SER A 43 5.12 -61.99 -50.67
CA SER A 43 3.76 -61.61 -50.25
C SER A 43 3.39 -61.77 -48.76
N MET A 44 3.57 -60.69 -47.98
CA MET A 44 2.78 -60.49 -46.75
C MET A 44 2.34 -59.03 -46.48
N PHE A 45 2.61 -58.07 -47.38
CA PHE A 45 2.22 -56.66 -47.19
C PHE A 45 1.45 -56.04 -48.37
N GLU A 46 0.79 -56.85 -49.20
CA GLU A 46 -0.23 -56.34 -50.14
C GLU A 46 -1.47 -57.24 -50.17
N ASP A 47 -2.18 -57.33 -49.04
CA ASP A 47 -3.59 -57.73 -49.09
C ASP A 47 -4.41 -56.59 -49.71
N LYS A 48 -4.55 -56.67 -51.03
CA LYS A 48 -5.50 -55.92 -51.85
C LYS A 48 -6.92 -56.45 -51.63
N ALA A 49 -7.50 -56.12 -50.48
CA ALA A 49 -8.94 -56.20 -50.22
C ALA A 49 -9.28 -55.04 -49.26
N GLN A 50 -9.53 -53.84 -49.76
CA GLN A 50 -10.85 -53.37 -50.22
C GLN A 50 -11.88 -53.32 -49.07
N ASP A 51 -12.14 -52.07 -48.64
CA ASP A 51 -13.36 -51.55 -48.00
C ASP A 51 -13.52 -51.40 -46.47
N ASP A 52 -12.51 -51.70 -45.62
CA ASP A 52 -12.63 -51.43 -44.16
C ASP A 52 -11.76 -50.29 -43.61
N TYR A 53 -11.04 -49.54 -44.45
CA TYR A 53 -10.56 -48.22 -44.06
C TYR A 53 -11.74 -47.24 -44.13
N ILE A 54 -12.59 -47.27 -43.10
CA ILE A 54 -13.36 -46.09 -42.71
C ILE A 54 -12.31 -44.99 -42.60
N GLY A 55 -12.31 -44.10 -43.59
CA GLY A 55 -11.48 -42.90 -43.57
C GLY A 55 -11.84 -42.18 -42.29
N ILE A 56 -11.04 -42.41 -41.24
CA ILE A 56 -10.85 -41.43 -40.19
C ILE A 56 -10.39 -40.25 -41.00
N ALA A 57 -11.32 -39.33 -41.27
CA ALA A 57 -11.02 -38.03 -41.82
C ALA A 57 -10.10 -37.42 -40.78
N THR A 58 -8.80 -37.71 -40.92
CA THR A 58 -7.72 -37.07 -40.19
C THR A 58 -7.97 -35.62 -40.51
N SER A 59 -8.55 -34.91 -39.53
CA SER A 59 -8.73 -33.48 -39.61
C SER A 59 -7.37 -32.93 -39.98
N SER A 60 -7.22 -32.55 -41.25
CA SER A 60 -5.94 -32.18 -41.85
C SER A 60 -5.61 -30.77 -41.37
N SER A 61 -5.41 -30.62 -40.07
CA SER A 61 -4.80 -29.42 -39.53
C SER A 61 -3.39 -29.38 -40.12
N PRO A 62 -2.99 -28.27 -40.75
CA PRO A 62 -1.62 -28.12 -41.25
C PRO A 62 -0.63 -28.42 -40.11
N PRO A 63 0.52 -29.06 -40.40
CA PRO A 63 1.51 -29.38 -39.38
C PRO A 63 1.87 -28.12 -38.60
N MET A 64 1.68 -28.15 -37.28
CA MET A 64 1.98 -27.00 -36.43
C MET A 64 3.49 -26.74 -36.45
N THR A 65 3.88 -25.51 -36.75
CA THR A 65 5.28 -25.12 -36.64
C THR A 65 5.72 -25.17 -35.17
N SER A 66 7.00 -25.39 -34.89
CA SER A 66 7.50 -25.41 -33.50
C SER A 66 7.19 -24.12 -32.73
N THR A 67 7.10 -22.99 -33.43
CA THR A 67 6.68 -21.70 -32.88
C THR A 67 5.18 -21.66 -32.55
N GLN A 68 4.32 -22.27 -33.36
CA GLN A 68 2.90 -22.43 -33.05
C GLN A 68 2.69 -23.38 -31.87
N SER A 69 3.49 -24.45 -31.78
CA SER A 69 3.51 -25.34 -30.61
C SER A 69 3.89 -24.58 -29.34
N LEU A 70 4.88 -23.68 -29.40
CA LEU A 70 5.26 -22.82 -28.28
C LEU A 70 4.10 -21.89 -27.86
N GLU A 71 3.45 -21.22 -28.80
CA GLU A 71 2.29 -20.36 -28.51
C GLU A 71 1.11 -21.17 -27.94
N MET A 72 0.89 -22.39 -28.43
CA MET A 72 -0.12 -23.30 -27.94
C MET A 72 0.15 -23.72 -26.49
N LEU A 73 1.39 -24.06 -26.13
CA LEU A 73 1.77 -24.40 -24.75
C LEU A 73 1.51 -23.23 -23.79
N ILE A 74 1.82 -22.00 -24.21
CA ILE A 74 1.52 -20.79 -23.44
C ILE A 74 0.01 -20.57 -23.29
N ALA A 75 -0.76 -20.79 -24.35
CA ALA A 75 -2.22 -20.71 -24.31
C ALA A 75 -2.82 -21.76 -23.36
N GLN A 76 -2.23 -22.96 -23.32
CA GLN A 76 -2.56 -24.05 -22.38
C GLN A 76 -2.04 -23.80 -20.96
N LYS A 77 -1.27 -22.73 -20.73
CA LYS A 77 -0.62 -22.37 -19.46
C LYS A 77 0.43 -23.38 -18.97
N ASP A 78 0.96 -24.21 -19.87
CA ASP A 78 2.12 -25.08 -19.56
C ASP A 78 3.42 -24.32 -19.80
N TYR A 79 3.71 -23.40 -18.87
CA TYR A 79 4.89 -22.52 -18.97
C TYR A 79 6.21 -23.27 -18.81
N ALA A 80 6.21 -24.41 -18.10
CA ALA A 80 7.41 -25.20 -17.87
C ALA A 80 7.85 -25.92 -19.16
N GLN A 81 6.91 -26.55 -19.87
CA GLN A 81 7.21 -27.13 -21.18
C GLN A 81 7.52 -26.04 -22.21
N ALA A 82 6.78 -24.92 -22.20
CA ALA A 82 7.07 -23.80 -23.08
C ALA A 82 8.49 -23.26 -22.88
N GLU A 83 9.00 -23.22 -21.65
CA GLU A 83 10.37 -22.79 -21.37
C GLU A 83 11.42 -23.75 -21.93
N ARG A 84 11.20 -25.07 -21.86
CA ARG A 84 12.09 -26.08 -22.46
C ARG A 84 12.10 -25.98 -23.98
N VAL A 85 10.93 -25.91 -24.62
CA VAL A 85 10.81 -25.74 -26.07
C VAL A 85 11.48 -24.44 -26.52
N LEU A 86 11.35 -23.37 -25.73
CA LEU A 86 12.05 -22.11 -26.02
C LEU A 86 13.58 -22.27 -25.97
N GLU A 87 14.11 -23.08 -25.04
CA GLU A 87 15.56 -23.36 -24.95
C GLU A 87 16.05 -24.17 -26.13
N GLU A 88 15.31 -25.23 -26.49
CA GLU A 88 15.60 -26.05 -27.66
C GLU A 88 15.59 -25.22 -28.95
N LEU A 89 14.60 -24.33 -29.13
CA LEU A 89 14.52 -23.46 -30.30
C LEU A 89 15.69 -22.47 -30.37
N VAL A 90 16.12 -21.93 -29.23
CA VAL A 90 17.28 -21.03 -29.15
C VAL A 90 18.58 -21.79 -29.40
N GLU A 91 18.70 -23.02 -28.89
CA GLU A 91 19.87 -23.89 -29.09
C GLU A 91 20.02 -24.32 -30.56
N VAL A 92 18.91 -24.64 -31.22
CA VAL A 92 18.87 -24.96 -32.66
C VAL A 92 19.07 -23.70 -33.53
N GLY A 93 19.01 -22.49 -32.95
CA GLY A 93 19.14 -21.24 -33.68
C GLY A 93 17.93 -20.87 -34.53
N THR A 94 16.75 -21.40 -34.20
CA THR A 94 15.51 -21.09 -34.91
C THR A 94 15.07 -19.65 -34.60
N GLU A 95 14.79 -18.85 -35.64
CA GLU A 95 14.24 -17.51 -35.45
C GLU A 95 12.82 -17.57 -34.88
N ILE A 96 12.65 -17.01 -33.67
CA ILE A 96 11.35 -16.98 -32.99
C ILE A 96 10.66 -15.66 -33.34
N PRO A 97 9.52 -15.69 -34.05
CA PRO A 97 8.81 -14.48 -34.42
C PRO A 97 8.27 -13.78 -33.18
N PHE A 98 8.24 -12.45 -33.20
CA PHE A 98 7.68 -11.69 -32.09
C PHE A 98 6.17 -11.90 -31.97
N SER A 99 5.69 -12.14 -30.75
CA SER A 99 4.27 -12.34 -30.48
C SER A 99 3.89 -11.80 -29.11
N PHE A 100 2.66 -11.30 -28.99
CA PHE A 100 2.14 -10.89 -27.69
C PHE A 100 1.67 -12.07 -26.83
N ALA A 101 1.59 -13.28 -27.39
CA ALA A 101 1.34 -14.49 -26.60
C ALA A 101 2.36 -14.64 -25.46
N TYR A 102 3.63 -14.28 -25.72
CA TYR A 102 4.71 -14.32 -24.75
C TYR A 102 4.53 -13.36 -23.56
N GLU A 103 3.63 -12.36 -23.61
CA GLU A 103 3.30 -11.56 -22.43
C GLU A 103 2.71 -12.44 -21.31
N MET A 104 1.95 -13.48 -21.65
CA MET A 104 1.36 -14.40 -20.66
C MET A 104 2.43 -15.23 -19.94
N ALA A 105 3.46 -15.69 -20.68
CA ALA A 105 4.61 -16.37 -20.09
C ALA A 105 5.45 -15.42 -19.22
N ALA A 106 5.65 -14.17 -19.66
CA ALA A 106 6.31 -13.14 -18.84
C ALA A 106 5.51 -12.84 -17.55
N ILE A 107 4.17 -12.80 -17.62
CA ILE A 107 3.31 -12.67 -16.45
C ILE A 107 3.45 -13.89 -15.52
N ALA A 108 3.50 -15.10 -16.08
CA ALA A 108 3.67 -16.32 -15.31
C ALA A 108 5.00 -16.33 -14.55
N ALA A 109 6.10 -15.93 -15.21
CA ALA A 109 7.42 -15.80 -14.58
C ALA A 109 7.40 -14.85 -13.36
N VAL A 110 6.67 -13.75 -13.44
CA VAL A 110 6.53 -12.78 -12.33
C VAL A 110 5.56 -13.28 -11.25
N ARG A 111 4.55 -14.09 -11.61
CA ARG A 111 3.55 -14.61 -10.68
C ARG A 111 4.06 -15.70 -9.76
N VAL A 112 5.17 -16.38 -10.11
CA VAL A 112 5.69 -17.51 -9.32
C VAL A 112 5.77 -17.08 -7.86
N PRO A 113 4.99 -17.73 -6.97
CA PRO A 113 4.83 -17.24 -5.61
C PRO A 113 6.19 -17.28 -4.90
N ALA A 114 6.47 -16.28 -4.07
CA ALA A 114 7.70 -16.23 -3.27
C ALA A 114 7.84 -17.37 -2.23
N THR A 115 6.93 -18.35 -2.25
CA THR A 115 7.09 -19.63 -1.56
C THR A 115 8.01 -20.58 -2.31
N THR A 116 8.11 -20.44 -3.62
CA THR A 116 9.08 -21.17 -4.44
C THR A 116 10.44 -20.54 -4.18
N SER A 117 11.44 -21.34 -3.79
CA SER A 117 12.80 -20.91 -3.44
C SER A 117 13.61 -20.35 -4.62
N ILE A 118 12.94 -19.93 -5.69
CA ILE A 118 13.56 -19.40 -6.90
C ILE A 118 14.22 -18.07 -6.52
N GLU A 119 15.51 -17.96 -6.84
CA GLU A 119 16.23 -16.73 -6.62
C GLU A 119 15.65 -15.60 -7.49
N MET A 120 15.56 -14.39 -6.95
CA MET A 120 15.04 -13.22 -7.66
C MET A 120 15.79 -12.98 -8.99
N ASP A 121 17.06 -13.37 -9.06
CA ASP A 121 17.90 -13.23 -10.24
C ASP A 121 17.50 -14.18 -11.36
N GLU A 122 17.10 -15.41 -11.03
CA GLU A 122 16.52 -16.36 -11.96
C GLU A 122 15.16 -15.89 -12.45
N GLN A 123 14.30 -15.38 -11.55
CA GLN A 123 13.01 -14.80 -11.93
C GLN A 123 13.19 -13.64 -12.94
N VAL A 124 14.15 -12.74 -12.70
CA VAL A 124 14.47 -11.63 -13.60
C VAL A 124 15.01 -12.14 -14.94
N LYS A 125 15.83 -13.20 -14.94
CA LYS A 125 16.37 -13.84 -16.16
C LYS A 125 15.25 -14.45 -17.01
N THR A 126 14.37 -15.27 -16.42
CA THR A 126 13.23 -15.87 -17.11
C THR A 126 12.27 -14.78 -17.61
N PHE A 127 11.99 -13.76 -16.80
CA PHE A 127 11.20 -12.61 -17.23
C PHE A 127 11.81 -11.90 -18.45
N ARG A 128 13.12 -11.60 -18.41
CA ARG A 128 13.85 -10.96 -19.51
C ARG A 128 13.77 -11.79 -20.79
N LYS A 129 13.95 -13.11 -20.68
CA LYS A 129 13.86 -14.08 -21.79
C LYS A 129 12.52 -13.95 -22.50
N TRP A 130 11.40 -14.11 -21.78
CA TRP A 130 10.06 -14.01 -22.36
C TRP A 130 9.71 -12.60 -22.86
N PHE A 131 10.05 -11.56 -22.10
CA PHE A 131 9.75 -10.18 -22.49
C PHE A 131 10.51 -9.76 -23.75
N SER A 132 11.69 -10.35 -24.01
CA SER A 132 12.48 -10.09 -25.22
C SER A 132 11.78 -10.52 -26.52
N LEU A 133 10.83 -11.47 -26.44
CA LEU A 133 10.05 -11.98 -27.58
C LEU A 133 8.79 -11.13 -27.88
N ILE A 134 8.49 -10.12 -27.06
CA ILE A 134 7.35 -9.22 -27.29
C ILE A 134 7.67 -8.27 -28.47
N PRO A 135 6.72 -7.99 -29.39
CA PRO A 135 6.93 -7.09 -30.53
C PRO A 135 7.44 -5.70 -30.15
N LEU A 136 8.15 -5.05 -31.07
CA LEU A 136 8.55 -3.65 -30.92
C LEU A 136 7.32 -2.73 -31.07
N ALA A 137 7.38 -1.54 -30.44
CA ALA A 137 6.24 -0.63 -30.40
C ALA A 137 5.81 -0.09 -31.78
N HIS A 138 6.70 -0.06 -32.77
CA HIS A 138 6.37 0.36 -34.15
C HIS A 138 5.82 -0.78 -35.01
N GLN A 139 6.03 -2.03 -34.61
CA GLN A 139 5.55 -3.23 -35.32
C GLN A 139 4.13 -3.62 -34.91
N SER A 140 3.58 -2.94 -33.91
CA SER A 140 2.35 -3.37 -33.24
C SER A 140 1.54 -2.17 -32.73
N PRO A 141 0.23 -2.34 -32.48
CA PRO A 141 -0.56 -1.29 -31.87
C PRO A 141 -0.05 -0.93 -30.47
N PRO A 142 -0.20 0.33 -30.04
CA PRO A 142 0.34 0.80 -28.77
C PRO A 142 -0.21 0.00 -27.58
N ARG A 143 0.69 -0.66 -26.84
CA ARG A 143 0.35 -1.49 -25.69
C ARG A 143 0.73 -0.81 -24.38
N LYS A 144 -0.17 -0.88 -23.40
CA LYS A 144 0.03 -0.30 -22.06
C LYS A 144 0.55 -1.30 -21.03
N PHE A 145 0.55 -2.60 -21.33
CA PHE A 145 0.93 -3.67 -20.40
C PHE A 145 0.22 -3.56 -19.03
N SER A 146 -1.08 -3.26 -19.01
CA SER A 146 -1.82 -3.04 -17.75
C SER A 146 -1.75 -4.24 -16.81
N THR A 147 -1.92 -5.44 -17.36
CA THR A 147 -1.87 -6.69 -16.60
C THR A 147 -0.46 -6.97 -16.06
N LEU A 148 0.56 -6.93 -16.92
CA LEU A 148 1.94 -7.15 -16.48
C LEU A 148 2.41 -6.10 -15.48
N ARG A 149 2.11 -4.81 -15.71
CA ARG A 149 2.39 -3.73 -14.74
C ARG A 149 1.74 -4.00 -13.39
N ARG A 150 0.50 -4.51 -13.37
CA ARG A 150 -0.17 -4.88 -12.11
C ARG A 150 0.59 -5.99 -11.38
N TYR A 151 1.08 -7.01 -12.08
CA TYR A 151 1.87 -8.09 -11.45
C TYR A 151 3.25 -7.65 -10.98
N ILE A 152 3.88 -6.68 -11.63
CA ILE A 152 5.20 -6.19 -11.21
C ILE A 152 5.08 -5.12 -10.11
N MET A 153 4.16 -4.18 -10.29
CA MET A 153 4.07 -2.97 -9.47
C MET A 153 3.07 -3.10 -8.32
N HIS A 154 2.00 -3.89 -8.48
CA HIS A 154 0.90 -3.94 -7.50
C HIS A 154 0.90 -5.22 -6.66
N THR A 155 1.79 -6.17 -6.95
CA THR A 155 2.00 -7.34 -6.09
C THR A 155 2.43 -6.87 -4.70
N PRO A 156 2.04 -7.57 -3.63
CA PRO A 156 2.49 -7.27 -2.27
C PRO A 156 4.04 -7.30 -2.17
N LEU A 157 4.67 -8.23 -2.89
CA LEU A 157 6.12 -8.37 -2.97
C LEU A 157 6.68 -7.58 -4.15
N ASN A 158 7.03 -6.32 -3.89
CA ASN A 158 7.65 -5.46 -4.89
C ASN A 158 9.18 -5.64 -4.90
N SER A 159 9.74 -5.96 -6.07
CA SER A 159 11.19 -6.03 -6.32
C SER A 159 11.62 -4.84 -7.17
N LEU A 160 12.53 -4.01 -6.65
CA LEU A 160 13.08 -2.88 -7.40
C LEU A 160 13.86 -3.33 -8.64
N LYS A 161 14.61 -4.43 -8.53
CA LYS A 161 15.38 -5.01 -9.64
C LYS A 161 14.44 -5.37 -10.81
N LEU A 162 13.36 -6.09 -10.53
CA LEU A 162 12.38 -6.46 -11.55
C LEU A 162 11.67 -5.24 -12.16
N ILE A 163 11.36 -4.23 -11.34
CA ILE A 163 10.75 -2.97 -11.80
C ILE A 163 11.67 -2.22 -12.77
N MET A 164 12.95 -2.10 -12.44
CA MET A 164 13.97 -1.45 -13.27
C MET A 164 14.19 -2.23 -14.57
N GLU A 165 14.32 -3.56 -14.49
CA GLU A 165 14.51 -4.42 -15.65
C GLU A 165 13.33 -4.36 -16.62
N PHE A 166 12.10 -4.40 -16.10
CA PHE A 166 10.91 -4.23 -16.92
C PHE A 166 10.87 -2.89 -17.64
N SER A 167 11.17 -1.78 -16.98
CA SER A 167 11.13 -0.47 -17.63
C SER A 167 12.25 -0.28 -18.64
N LEU A 168 13.47 -0.79 -18.38
CA LEU A 168 14.59 -0.74 -19.31
C LEU A 168 14.30 -1.58 -20.57
N LEU A 169 13.79 -2.81 -20.41
CA LEU A 169 13.40 -3.65 -21.55
C LEU A 169 12.24 -3.03 -22.33
N ALA A 170 11.25 -2.46 -21.63
CA ALA A 170 10.16 -1.73 -22.25
C ALA A 170 10.67 -0.53 -23.04
N ALA A 171 11.61 0.26 -22.50
CA ALA A 171 12.21 1.39 -23.20
C ALA A 171 13.00 0.96 -24.44
N LYS A 172 13.80 -0.10 -24.35
CA LYS A 172 14.53 -0.68 -25.48
C LYS A 172 13.61 -1.10 -26.63
N LYS A 173 12.37 -1.50 -26.31
CA LYS A 173 11.34 -1.88 -27.30
C LYS A 173 10.40 -0.73 -27.72
N GLY A 174 10.62 0.49 -27.24
CA GLY A 174 9.82 1.68 -27.59
C GLY A 174 8.61 1.96 -26.71
N TYR A 175 8.46 1.27 -25.58
CA TYR A 175 7.34 1.39 -24.66
C TYR A 175 7.63 2.28 -23.45
N ALA A 176 8.70 3.09 -23.49
CA ALA A 176 9.11 3.96 -22.38
C ALA A 176 7.98 4.90 -21.90
N ALA A 177 7.20 5.45 -22.83
CA ALA A 177 6.06 6.33 -22.52
C ALA A 177 5.00 5.65 -21.63
N SER A 178 4.80 4.34 -21.77
CA SER A 178 3.80 3.57 -21.00
C SER A 178 4.26 3.16 -19.61
N THR A 179 5.58 3.11 -19.36
CA THR A 179 6.16 2.50 -18.14
C THR A 179 6.84 3.51 -17.23
N HIS A 180 7.45 4.57 -17.76
CA HIS A 180 8.34 5.47 -17.00
C HIS A 180 7.68 6.09 -15.77
N GLN A 181 6.43 6.57 -15.87
CA GLN A 181 5.75 7.24 -14.76
C GLN A 181 5.62 6.36 -13.50
N HIS A 182 5.48 5.05 -13.70
CA HIS A 182 5.32 4.08 -12.61
C HIS A 182 6.70 3.68 -12.08
N ALA A 183 7.59 3.24 -12.98
CA ALA A 183 8.88 2.70 -12.59
C ALA A 183 9.78 3.76 -11.94
N ILE A 184 9.92 4.94 -12.56
CA ILE A 184 10.74 6.04 -12.00
C ILE A 184 10.23 6.44 -10.62
N GLY A 185 8.90 6.50 -10.44
CA GLY A 185 8.31 6.87 -9.16
C GLY A 185 8.74 5.95 -8.02
N VAL A 186 8.69 4.63 -8.24
CA VAL A 186 9.06 3.64 -7.22
C VAL A 186 10.56 3.60 -7.00
N VAL A 187 11.35 3.62 -8.07
CA VAL A 187 12.83 3.57 -7.99
C VAL A 187 13.37 4.82 -7.30
N CYS A 188 12.87 6.02 -7.62
CA CYS A 188 13.31 7.25 -6.95
C CYS A 188 12.93 7.30 -5.47
N MET A 189 11.80 6.69 -5.11
CA MET A 189 11.34 6.68 -3.71
C MET A 189 12.12 5.70 -2.85
N TYR A 190 12.49 4.53 -3.39
CA TYR A 190 12.99 3.41 -2.57
C TYR A 190 14.35 2.85 -2.99
N GLY A 191 14.84 3.16 -4.19
CA GLY A 191 16.15 2.74 -4.67
C GLY A 191 17.27 3.50 -3.99
N ASP A 192 18.52 3.05 -4.16
CA ASP A 192 19.69 3.85 -3.79
C ASP A 192 19.81 5.07 -4.73
N PRO A 193 20.16 6.28 -4.25
CA PRO A 193 20.16 7.48 -5.08
C PRO A 193 21.13 7.41 -6.27
N GLU A 194 22.34 6.86 -6.10
CA GLU A 194 23.32 6.78 -7.18
C GLU A 194 22.85 5.79 -8.26
N HIS A 195 22.38 4.62 -7.83
CA HIS A 195 21.77 3.64 -8.72
C HIS A 195 20.52 4.18 -9.42
N THR A 196 19.73 5.02 -8.73
CA THR A 196 18.54 5.66 -9.30
C THR A 196 18.92 6.60 -10.44
N LEU A 197 19.93 7.45 -10.26
CA LEU A 197 20.40 8.36 -11.30
C LEU A 197 20.94 7.60 -12.51
N SER A 198 21.79 6.59 -12.27
CA SER A 198 22.31 5.71 -13.33
C SER A 198 21.18 5.04 -14.10
N TYR A 199 20.16 4.54 -13.40
CA TYR A 199 18.99 3.92 -14.03
C TYR A 199 18.17 4.90 -14.87
N ILE A 200 17.95 6.13 -14.40
CA ILE A 200 17.23 7.15 -15.18
C ILE A 200 18.00 7.46 -16.47
N GLU A 201 19.32 7.56 -16.39
CA GLU A 201 20.17 7.79 -17.56
C GLU A 201 20.12 6.63 -18.55
N GLN A 202 20.22 5.40 -18.07
CA GLN A 202 20.08 4.20 -18.91
C GLN A 202 18.71 4.13 -19.59
N LEU A 203 17.63 4.41 -18.86
CA LEU A 203 16.28 4.44 -19.39
C LEU A 203 16.13 5.49 -20.50
N ARG A 204 16.72 6.68 -20.30
CA ARG A 204 16.76 7.77 -21.28
C ARG A 204 17.53 7.36 -22.53
N SER A 205 18.75 6.85 -22.35
CA SER A 205 19.62 6.37 -23.42
C SER A 205 18.92 5.34 -24.30
N LEU A 206 18.36 4.29 -23.69
CA LEU A 206 17.65 3.24 -24.42
C LEU A 206 16.42 3.76 -25.18
N SER A 207 15.65 4.65 -24.56
CA SER A 207 14.49 5.26 -25.21
C SER A 207 14.90 6.12 -26.41
N ARG A 208 15.98 6.90 -26.28
CA ARG A 208 16.50 7.75 -27.35
C ARG A 208 17.03 6.91 -28.50
N SER A 209 17.80 5.85 -28.22
CA SER A 209 18.31 4.92 -29.24
C SER A 209 17.16 4.27 -30.02
N TYR A 210 16.09 3.85 -29.34
CA TYR A 210 14.91 3.31 -30.02
C TYR A 210 14.26 4.35 -30.95
N LEU A 211 14.05 5.59 -30.47
CA LEU A 211 13.43 6.64 -31.28
C LEU A 211 14.30 6.98 -32.50
N GLN A 212 15.61 7.09 -32.33
CA GLN A 212 16.55 7.34 -33.44
C GLN A 212 16.52 6.25 -34.51
N GLN A 213 16.35 4.99 -34.09
CA GLN A 213 16.34 3.86 -35.01
C GLN A 213 15.01 3.71 -35.78
N TYR A 214 13.87 3.95 -35.13
CA TYR A 214 12.57 3.55 -35.67
C TYR A 214 11.56 4.69 -35.88
N ALA A 215 11.73 5.85 -35.26
CA ALA A 215 10.79 6.97 -35.44
C ALA A 215 11.21 7.86 -36.62
N HIS A 216 10.23 8.52 -37.25
CA HIS A 216 10.49 9.50 -38.29
C HIS A 216 11.37 10.63 -37.75
N ARG A 217 12.40 11.05 -38.51
CA ARG A 217 13.42 12.03 -38.07
C ARG A 217 12.83 13.29 -37.40
N HIS A 218 11.71 13.80 -37.91
CA HIS A 218 11.05 14.98 -37.36
C HIS A 218 10.36 14.75 -36.00
N ASP A 219 9.86 13.53 -35.75
CA ASP A 219 9.21 13.19 -34.49
C ASP A 219 10.19 12.81 -33.39
N VAL A 220 11.40 12.34 -33.73
CA VAL A 220 12.43 11.92 -32.74
C VAL A 220 12.68 13.01 -31.72
N VAL A 221 13.02 14.23 -32.17
CA VAL A 221 13.39 15.35 -31.28
C VAL A 221 12.21 15.73 -30.38
N ARG A 222 11.01 15.82 -30.93
CA ARG A 222 9.80 16.21 -30.20
C ARG A 222 9.41 15.16 -29.15
N LEU A 223 9.40 13.88 -29.52
CA LEU A 223 9.03 12.78 -28.64
C LEU A 223 10.08 12.55 -27.55
N ASP A 224 11.37 12.60 -27.90
CA ASP A 224 12.48 12.50 -26.93
C ASP A 224 12.40 13.63 -25.90
N ARG A 225 12.26 14.87 -26.36
CA ARG A 225 12.14 16.05 -25.48
C ARG A 225 10.96 15.93 -24.52
N ARG A 226 9.77 15.58 -25.02
CA ARG A 226 8.57 15.43 -24.19
C ARG A 226 8.74 14.34 -23.14
N LEU A 227 9.20 13.17 -23.57
CA LEU A 227 9.40 12.03 -22.67
C LEU A 227 10.46 12.34 -21.62
N HIS A 228 11.54 13.02 -22.02
CA HIS A 228 12.60 13.43 -21.12
C HIS A 228 12.11 14.38 -20.02
N VAL A 229 11.35 15.41 -20.39
CA VAL A 229 10.73 16.35 -19.43
C VAL A 229 9.79 15.62 -18.47
N ASP A 230 8.99 14.68 -18.97
CA ASP A 230 8.09 13.88 -18.14
C ASP A 230 8.86 12.98 -17.16
N MET A 231 9.91 12.30 -17.63
CA MET A 231 10.78 11.44 -16.80
C MET A 231 11.49 12.22 -15.70
N ILE A 232 12.18 13.31 -16.04
CA ILE A 232 12.88 14.15 -15.05
C ILE A 232 11.86 14.74 -14.08
N GLY A 233 10.75 15.30 -14.58
CA GLY A 233 9.74 15.90 -13.72
C GLY A 233 9.19 14.91 -12.69
N VAL A 234 8.96 13.66 -13.08
CA VAL A 234 8.59 12.59 -12.13
C VAL A 234 9.72 12.30 -11.14
N ALA A 235 10.96 12.16 -11.62
CA ALA A 235 12.12 11.85 -10.77
C ALA A 235 12.37 12.94 -9.72
N VAL A 236 12.45 14.21 -10.12
CA VAL A 236 12.65 15.37 -9.24
C VAL A 236 11.60 15.41 -8.14
N ARG A 237 10.31 15.31 -8.50
CA ARG A 237 9.22 15.32 -7.50
C ARG A 237 9.35 14.16 -6.52
N ARG A 238 9.78 12.98 -6.98
CA ARG A 238 9.84 11.77 -6.15
C ARG A 238 11.07 11.76 -5.24
N LEU A 239 12.23 12.17 -5.74
CA LEU A 239 13.43 12.38 -4.93
C LEU A 239 13.21 13.45 -3.86
N ALA A 240 12.57 14.57 -4.22
CA ALA A 240 12.19 15.62 -3.25
C ALA A 240 11.21 15.09 -2.20
N ASN A 241 10.24 14.26 -2.60
CA ASN A 241 9.31 13.63 -1.65
C ASN A 241 10.01 12.60 -0.75
N ALA A 242 11.09 11.98 -1.23
CA ALA A 242 11.92 11.05 -0.48
C ALA A 242 12.96 11.76 0.41
N GLY A 243 13.00 13.10 0.42
CA GLY A 243 13.97 13.92 1.18
C GLY A 243 15.38 13.93 0.59
N ARG A 244 15.55 13.52 -0.67
CA ARG A 244 16.86 13.45 -1.35
C ARG A 244 17.07 14.69 -2.20
N PHE A 245 17.20 15.83 -1.53
CA PHE A 245 17.18 17.14 -2.16
C PHE A 245 18.35 17.37 -3.11
N ASP A 246 19.56 16.95 -2.75
CA ASP A 246 20.75 17.14 -3.60
C ASP A 246 20.60 16.45 -4.96
N HIS A 247 20.16 15.19 -4.94
CA HIS A 247 19.91 14.40 -6.15
C HIS A 247 18.72 14.93 -6.96
N ALA A 248 17.70 15.49 -6.28
CA ALA A 248 16.57 16.12 -6.94
C ALA A 248 17.02 17.38 -7.69
N VAL A 249 17.88 18.21 -7.07
CA VAL A 249 18.43 19.43 -7.67
C VAL A 249 19.41 19.10 -8.79
N GLN A 250 20.22 18.05 -8.65
CA GLN A 250 21.14 17.59 -9.70
C GLN A 250 20.43 17.20 -11.01
N LEU A 251 19.19 16.71 -10.93
CA LEU A 251 18.37 16.36 -12.10
C LEU A 251 17.69 17.56 -12.75
N VAL A 252 17.72 18.73 -12.12
CA VAL A 252 17.12 19.94 -12.69
C VAL A 252 17.97 20.40 -13.88
N PRO A 253 17.40 20.51 -15.09
CA PRO A 253 18.12 20.99 -16.24
C PRO A 253 18.52 22.46 -16.06
N ASP A 254 19.77 22.80 -16.41
CA ASP A 254 20.19 24.19 -16.56
C ASP A 254 19.51 24.78 -17.81
N PRO A 255 18.63 25.78 -17.68
CA PRO A 255 17.91 26.34 -18.82
C PRO A 255 18.82 27.11 -19.78
N LEU A 256 20.04 27.46 -19.37
CA LEU A 256 21.03 28.10 -20.25
C LEU A 256 21.72 27.07 -21.15
N GLN A 257 21.85 25.83 -20.69
CA GLN A 257 22.58 24.77 -21.39
C GLN A 257 21.68 23.82 -22.17
N THR A 258 20.42 23.68 -21.76
CA THR A 258 19.52 22.66 -22.29
C THR A 258 18.20 23.25 -22.76
N ASP A 259 17.70 22.79 -23.90
CA ASP A 259 16.35 23.13 -24.41
C ASP A 259 15.24 22.39 -23.64
N THR A 260 15.47 22.00 -22.39
CA THR A 260 14.53 21.17 -21.61
C THR A 260 14.03 21.94 -20.41
N TYR A 261 12.72 22.12 -20.34
CA TYR A 261 12.06 22.88 -19.28
C TYR A 261 11.25 21.96 -18.37
N LEU A 262 11.34 22.15 -17.06
CA LEU A 262 10.46 21.50 -16.11
C LEU A 262 9.14 22.26 -15.99
N SER A 263 8.05 21.54 -15.74
CA SER A 263 6.76 22.20 -15.49
C SER A 263 6.82 23.08 -14.23
N SER A 264 6.11 24.21 -14.23
CA SER A 264 6.03 25.13 -13.08
C SER A 264 5.55 24.42 -11.80
N TYR A 265 4.70 23.39 -11.95
CA TYR A 265 4.29 22.53 -10.84
C TYR A 265 5.46 21.80 -10.19
N THR A 266 6.41 21.30 -10.98
CA THR A 266 7.59 20.57 -10.48
C THR A 266 8.50 21.51 -9.70
N TRP A 267 8.76 22.70 -10.23
CA TRP A 267 9.53 23.74 -9.54
C TRP A 267 8.90 24.14 -8.21
N LEU A 268 7.61 24.49 -8.22
CA LEU A 268 6.89 24.88 -7.01
C LEU A 268 6.87 23.74 -5.98
N PHE A 269 6.70 22.50 -6.43
CA PHE A 269 6.74 21.33 -5.56
C PHE A 269 8.11 21.16 -4.90
N LEU A 270 9.20 21.24 -5.67
CA LEU A 270 10.56 21.15 -5.16
C LEU A 270 10.85 22.27 -4.15
N LEU A 271 10.52 23.52 -4.50
CA LEU A 271 10.72 24.68 -3.64
C LEU A 271 9.97 24.56 -2.31
N ASN A 272 8.69 24.20 -2.37
CA ASN A 272 7.87 24.02 -1.18
C ASN A 272 8.42 22.91 -0.27
N ARG A 273 9.01 21.86 -0.85
CA ARG A 273 9.64 20.78 -0.09
C ARG A 273 10.95 21.20 0.55
N LEU A 274 11.82 21.89 -0.18
CA LEU A 274 13.07 22.46 0.35
C LEU A 274 12.82 23.41 1.52
N LYS A 275 11.88 24.36 1.33
CA LYS A 275 11.50 25.32 2.38
C LYS A 275 10.93 24.66 3.63
N LYS A 276 10.20 23.55 3.47
CA LYS A 276 9.59 22.83 4.60
C LYS A 276 10.65 22.16 5.49
N THR A 277 11.80 21.79 4.95
CA THR A 277 12.87 21.16 5.73
C THR A 277 13.48 22.11 6.76
N ASN A 278 13.46 23.43 6.50
CA ASN A 278 14.02 24.47 7.37
C ASN A 278 15.50 24.23 7.75
N ASP A 279 16.26 23.59 6.87
CA ASP A 279 17.66 23.25 7.09
C ASP A 279 18.56 24.23 6.32
N PRO A 280 19.47 24.97 7.00
CA PRO A 280 20.37 25.92 6.37
C PRO A 280 21.24 25.35 5.25
N GLN A 281 21.53 24.04 5.27
CA GLN A 281 22.34 23.40 4.22
C GLN A 281 21.69 23.50 2.83
N TYR A 282 20.37 23.64 2.77
CA TYR A 282 19.61 23.70 1.52
C TYR A 282 19.29 25.12 1.06
N GLU A 283 19.76 26.15 1.78
CA GLU A 283 19.59 27.56 1.39
C GLU A 283 20.15 27.87 -0.02
N PRO A 284 21.33 27.34 -0.44
CA PRO A 284 21.81 27.53 -1.81
C PRO A 284 20.87 26.92 -2.85
N HIS A 285 20.30 25.75 -2.57
CA HIS A 285 19.34 25.07 -3.45
C HIS A 285 18.02 25.84 -3.53
N ILE A 286 17.55 26.42 -2.42
CA ILE A 286 16.37 27.28 -2.40
C ILE A 286 16.58 28.48 -3.31
N LYS A 287 17.70 29.21 -3.15
CA LYS A 287 18.03 30.36 -4.00
C LYS A 287 18.16 29.99 -5.47
N PHE A 288 18.82 28.87 -5.76
CA PHE A 288 18.92 28.33 -7.11
C PHE A 288 17.53 28.09 -7.70
N VAL A 289 16.66 27.38 -6.99
CA VAL A 289 15.29 27.09 -7.46
C VAL A 289 14.46 28.36 -7.62
N GLU A 290 14.55 29.34 -6.71
CA GLU A 290 13.82 30.61 -6.79
C GLU A 290 14.24 31.46 -7.98
N GLN A 291 15.55 31.57 -8.22
CA GLN A 291 16.10 32.29 -9.37
C GLN A 291 15.52 31.73 -10.68
N HIS A 292 15.60 30.41 -10.86
CA HIS A 292 15.11 29.73 -12.05
C HIS A 292 13.59 29.71 -12.18
N GLN A 293 12.87 29.67 -11.04
CA GLN A 293 11.41 29.76 -11.03
C GLN A 293 10.93 31.14 -11.51
N SER A 294 11.63 32.21 -11.11
CA SER A 294 11.26 33.58 -11.46
C SER A 294 11.30 33.83 -12.98
N GLU A 295 12.26 33.23 -13.68
CA GLU A 295 12.42 33.32 -15.13
C GLU A 295 11.31 32.59 -15.90
N GLU A 296 10.81 31.47 -15.35
CA GLU A 296 9.74 30.65 -15.95
C GLU A 296 8.32 31.15 -15.62
N ILE A 297 8.10 31.72 -14.43
CA ILE A 297 6.77 32.17 -13.97
C ILE A 297 6.18 33.28 -14.85
N PHE A 298 6.99 34.11 -15.50
CA PHE A 298 6.49 35.19 -16.38
C PHE A 298 5.66 34.71 -17.58
N LYS A 299 5.54 33.39 -17.81
CA LYS A 299 4.70 32.81 -18.88
C LYS A 299 3.37 32.21 -18.40
N ALA A 300 3.14 32.06 -17.09
CA ALA A 300 1.94 31.40 -16.56
C ALA A 300 0.90 32.42 -16.05
N PRO A 301 -0.40 32.21 -16.28
CA PRO A 301 -1.44 33.09 -15.75
C PRO A 301 -1.46 33.07 -14.20
N PRO A 302 -1.77 34.20 -13.56
CA PRO A 302 -1.76 34.31 -12.10
C PRO A 302 -2.74 33.30 -11.47
N VAL A 303 -2.27 32.59 -10.43
CA VAL A 303 -3.11 31.68 -9.65
C VAL A 303 -4.14 32.53 -8.88
N PRO A 304 -5.44 32.22 -8.98
CA PRO A 304 -6.47 32.98 -8.27
C PRO A 304 -6.23 32.94 -6.75
N THR A 305 -6.33 34.10 -6.12
CA THR A 305 -6.20 34.30 -4.67
C THR A 305 -7.17 33.39 -3.92
N PRO A 306 -6.74 32.72 -2.84
CA PRO A 306 -7.63 31.84 -2.07
C PRO A 306 -8.82 32.62 -1.52
N ALA A 307 -10.03 32.06 -1.69
CA ALA A 307 -11.25 32.60 -1.10
C ALA A 307 -11.11 32.73 0.44
N PRO A 308 -11.79 33.70 1.07
CA PRO A 308 -11.76 33.87 2.53
C PRO A 308 -12.12 32.58 3.25
N LYS A 309 -11.42 32.31 4.37
CA LYS A 309 -11.68 31.13 5.21
C LYS A 309 -13.13 31.16 5.72
N PRO A 310 -13.91 30.08 5.57
CA PRO A 310 -15.27 30.03 6.11
C PRO A 310 -15.21 30.09 7.65
N VAL A 311 -16.11 30.88 8.26
CA VAL A 311 -16.28 30.96 9.71
C VAL A 311 -16.85 29.64 10.23
N TYR A 312 -16.25 29.07 11.29
CA TYR A 312 -16.65 27.79 11.89
C TYR A 312 -18.07 27.82 12.46
N ASP A 313 -18.95 26.96 11.95
CA ASP A 313 -20.29 26.68 12.51
C ASP A 313 -20.20 25.69 13.68
N GLU A 314 -21.11 25.79 14.67
CA GLU A 314 -21.16 24.91 15.84
C GLU A 314 -21.30 23.42 15.46
N ASP A 315 -21.96 23.13 14.34
CA ASP A 315 -22.13 21.77 13.82
C ASP A 315 -20.81 21.11 13.41
N ALA A 316 -19.79 21.89 13.04
CA ALA A 316 -18.46 21.36 12.70
C ALA A 316 -17.70 20.87 13.94
N ILE A 317 -17.96 21.48 15.10
CA ILE A 317 -17.40 21.04 16.38
C ILE A 317 -18.05 19.72 16.79
N LYS A 318 -19.39 19.63 16.75
CA LYS A 318 -20.13 18.38 17.00
C LYS A 318 -19.69 17.25 16.07
N PHE A 319 -19.38 17.58 14.81
CA PHE A 319 -18.82 16.64 13.85
C PHE A 319 -17.46 16.08 14.32
N LEU A 320 -16.53 16.95 14.75
CA LEU A 320 -15.22 16.50 15.22
C LEU A 320 -15.31 15.67 16.50
N GLU A 321 -16.23 15.99 17.40
CA GLU A 321 -16.49 15.24 18.64
C GLU A 321 -16.98 13.81 18.41
N SER A 322 -17.51 13.51 17.22
CA SER A 322 -17.90 12.16 16.86
C SER A 322 -16.71 11.25 16.59
N PHE A 323 -15.54 11.78 16.25
CA PHE A 323 -14.38 10.94 15.96
C PHE A 323 -13.61 10.60 17.23
N THR A 324 -12.93 9.45 17.21
CA THR A 324 -12.00 9.16 18.29
C THR A 324 -10.83 10.14 18.19
N ALA A 325 -10.26 10.50 19.34
CA ALA A 325 -9.05 11.32 19.45
C ALA A 325 -7.91 10.78 18.54
N GLU A 326 -7.79 9.45 18.49
CA GLU A 326 -6.86 8.74 17.61
C GLU A 326 -7.15 8.99 16.13
N ASP A 327 -8.41 8.91 15.68
CA ASP A 327 -8.78 9.17 14.28
C ASP A 327 -8.44 10.61 13.87
N VAL A 328 -8.69 11.57 14.76
CA VAL A 328 -8.36 12.99 14.54
C VAL A 328 -6.85 13.17 14.44
N PHE A 329 -6.09 12.53 15.33
CA PHE A 329 -4.63 12.56 15.27
C PHE A 329 -4.10 11.96 13.97
N LEU A 330 -4.56 10.77 13.63
CA LEU A 330 -4.19 10.04 12.42
C LEU A 330 -4.50 10.88 11.16
N ALA A 331 -5.62 11.59 11.15
CA ALA A 331 -6.02 12.44 10.02
C ALA A 331 -5.36 13.83 9.98
N SER A 332 -4.75 14.30 11.07
CA SER A 332 -4.12 15.63 11.11
C SER A 332 -2.89 15.80 10.19
N SER A 333 -2.44 14.74 9.50
CA SER A 333 -1.36 14.81 8.51
C SER A 333 -1.81 15.43 7.19
N PHE A 334 -3.13 15.54 7.00
CA PHE A 334 -3.71 16.14 5.81
C PHE A 334 -3.81 17.66 6.01
N PRO A 335 -3.29 18.46 5.06
CA PRO A 335 -3.22 19.92 5.21
C PRO A 335 -4.59 20.61 5.13
N SER A 336 -5.63 19.90 4.71
CA SER A 336 -6.99 20.41 4.71
C SER A 336 -7.50 20.50 6.14
N GLU A 337 -7.88 21.70 6.59
CA GLU A 337 -8.71 21.83 7.79
C GLU A 337 -9.99 20.99 7.58
N PRO A 338 -10.51 20.27 8.59
CA PRO A 338 -11.71 19.46 8.46
C PRO A 338 -12.87 20.37 8.01
N PRO A 339 -13.37 20.24 6.76
CA PRO A 339 -14.43 21.11 6.29
C PRO A 339 -15.74 20.75 6.97
N GLN A 340 -16.52 21.78 7.23
CA GLN A 340 -17.88 21.71 7.75
C GLN A 340 -18.72 20.84 6.81
N LEU A 341 -19.06 19.64 7.27
CA LEU A 341 -19.97 18.78 6.55
C LEU A 341 -21.36 19.41 6.68
N ILE A 342 -21.90 19.94 5.60
CA ILE A 342 -23.32 20.33 5.55
C ILE A 342 -24.11 19.01 5.50
N VAL A 343 -24.46 18.47 6.68
CA VAL A 343 -25.16 17.17 6.83
C VAL A 343 -26.67 17.30 6.62
N THR A 344 -27.18 18.40 6.09
CA THR A 344 -28.64 18.54 5.90
C THR A 344 -29.18 17.62 4.80
N ASN A 345 -28.36 17.20 3.83
CA ASN A 345 -28.80 16.35 2.71
C ASN A 345 -27.64 15.53 2.09
N MET A 346 -27.73 14.20 2.12
CA MET A 346 -26.71 13.28 1.55
C MET A 346 -26.38 13.54 0.08
N ALA A 347 -27.36 13.95 -0.74
CA ALA A 347 -27.13 14.31 -2.13
C ALA A 347 -26.39 15.66 -2.27
N ALA A 348 -26.61 16.59 -1.35
CA ALA A 348 -25.84 17.84 -1.29
C ALA A 348 -24.40 17.56 -0.86
N THR A 349 -24.21 16.72 0.17
CA THR A 349 -22.89 16.27 0.62
C THR A 349 -22.10 15.58 -0.50
N LEU A 350 -22.71 14.63 -1.23
CA LEU A 350 -22.07 13.97 -2.37
C LEU A 350 -21.66 14.97 -3.46
N ARG A 351 -22.52 15.95 -3.76
CA ARG A 351 -22.19 17.02 -4.73
C ARG A 351 -21.06 17.91 -4.22
N ALA A 352 -21.02 18.22 -2.92
CA ALA A 352 -19.93 18.96 -2.30
C ALA A 352 -18.61 18.19 -2.38
N LEU A 353 -18.59 16.90 -2.01
CA LEU A 353 -17.42 16.04 -2.13
C LEU A 353 -16.92 15.94 -3.57
N LYS A 354 -17.82 15.74 -4.55
CA LYS A 354 -17.46 15.73 -5.97
C LYS A 354 -16.85 17.05 -6.44
N ARG A 355 -17.35 18.20 -5.95
CA ARG A 355 -16.75 19.52 -6.25
C ARG A 355 -15.38 19.68 -5.58
N ALA A 356 -15.25 19.27 -4.33
CA ALA A 356 -13.99 19.30 -3.56
C ALA A 356 -12.89 18.49 -4.26
N PHE A 357 -13.19 17.26 -4.71
CA PHE A 357 -12.25 16.45 -5.50
C PHE A 357 -11.97 17.00 -6.90
N ARG A 358 -12.80 17.91 -7.44
CA ARG A 358 -12.53 18.59 -8.71
C ARG A 358 -11.71 19.87 -8.53
N ALA A 359 -11.53 20.35 -7.31
CA ALA A 359 -10.73 21.54 -7.07
C ALA A 359 -9.25 21.28 -7.38
N LEU A 360 -8.62 22.23 -8.08
CA LEU A 360 -7.21 22.16 -8.43
C LEU A 360 -6.31 22.38 -7.20
N THR A 361 -6.80 23.14 -6.23
CA THR A 361 -6.09 23.54 -5.03
C THR A 361 -6.10 22.45 -3.96
N PRO A 362 -4.94 22.03 -3.42
CA PRO A 362 -4.87 21.01 -2.37
C PRO A 362 -5.68 21.35 -1.11
N SER A 363 -5.83 22.64 -0.79
CA SER A 363 -6.58 23.13 0.37
C SER A 363 -8.08 22.84 0.31
N HIS A 364 -8.63 22.60 -0.88
CA HIS A 364 -10.05 22.34 -1.08
C HIS A 364 -10.37 20.84 -1.11
N ARG A 365 -9.36 19.97 -0.94
CA ARG A 365 -9.59 18.53 -0.92
C ARG A 365 -10.35 18.15 0.35
N PRO A 366 -11.29 17.20 0.26
CA PRO A 366 -12.03 16.78 1.44
C PRO A 366 -11.10 16.07 2.42
N HIS A 367 -11.22 16.44 3.69
CA HIS A 367 -10.49 15.78 4.77
C HIS A 367 -10.94 14.31 4.91
N PRO A 368 -10.05 13.36 5.27
CA PRO A 368 -10.40 11.95 5.39
C PRO A 368 -11.61 11.68 6.30
N LEU A 369 -11.69 12.38 7.43
CA LEU A 369 -12.83 12.22 8.37
C LEU A 369 -14.17 12.64 7.76
N THR A 370 -14.17 13.65 6.88
CA THR A 370 -15.36 14.08 6.14
C THR A 370 -15.83 12.98 5.19
N ILE A 371 -14.89 12.31 4.53
CA ILE A 371 -15.18 11.20 3.62
C ILE A 371 -15.70 10.00 4.43
N MET A 372 -15.04 9.66 5.55
CA MET A 372 -15.43 8.55 6.42
C MET A 372 -16.85 8.74 6.96
N ARG A 373 -17.19 9.93 7.47
CA ARG A 373 -18.55 10.20 7.95
C ARG A 373 -19.59 10.09 6.85
N PHE A 374 -19.27 10.55 5.65
CA PHE A 374 -20.16 10.36 4.50
C PHE A 374 -20.36 8.86 4.20
N MET A 375 -19.31 8.03 4.29
CA MET A 375 -19.43 6.58 4.12
C MET A 375 -20.36 5.97 5.18
N GLU A 376 -20.18 6.32 6.46
CA GLU A 376 -21.03 5.88 7.57
C GLU A 376 -22.51 6.23 7.35
N LEU A 377 -22.79 7.51 7.15
CA LEU A 377 -24.15 8.02 6.98
C LEU A 377 -24.82 7.49 5.71
N TYR A 378 -24.05 7.17 4.68
CA TYR A 378 -24.60 6.63 3.44
C TYR A 378 -24.89 5.14 3.56
N LEU A 379 -23.97 4.37 4.14
CA LEU A 379 -24.13 2.93 4.31
C LEU A 379 -25.20 2.58 5.33
N SER A 380 -25.43 3.41 6.35
CA SER A 380 -26.56 3.22 7.28
C SER A 380 -27.93 3.30 6.60
N THR A 381 -28.03 3.90 5.40
CA THR A 381 -29.25 3.88 4.59
C THR A 381 -29.44 2.61 3.76
N GLY A 382 -28.50 1.64 3.85
CA GLY A 382 -28.47 0.43 3.01
C GLY A 382 -28.05 0.69 1.56
N ARG A 383 -27.63 1.90 1.22
CA ARG A 383 -27.23 2.28 -0.15
C ARG A 383 -25.71 2.23 -0.30
N THR A 384 -25.24 1.70 -1.44
CA THR A 384 -23.80 1.55 -1.72
C THR A 384 -23.33 2.31 -2.96
N ARG A 385 -24.23 2.58 -3.90
CA ARG A 385 -23.91 3.12 -5.24
C ARG A 385 -23.11 4.43 -5.23
N ALA A 386 -23.43 5.39 -4.36
CA ALA A 386 -22.71 6.67 -4.33
C ALA A 386 -21.24 6.50 -3.93
N ILE A 387 -20.94 5.58 -3.01
CA ILE A 387 -19.56 5.28 -2.57
C ILE A 387 -18.79 4.66 -3.73
N SER A 388 -19.35 3.66 -4.41
CA SER A 388 -18.71 3.05 -5.59
C SER A 388 -18.44 4.07 -6.70
N LEU A 389 -19.39 4.98 -6.96
CA LEU A 389 -19.21 6.06 -7.94
C LEU A 389 -18.13 7.07 -7.52
N LEU A 390 -18.11 7.47 -6.24
CA LEU A 390 -17.11 8.39 -5.71
C LEU A 390 -15.71 7.75 -5.74
N ARG A 391 -15.63 6.47 -5.37
CA ARG A 391 -14.42 5.67 -5.42
C ARG A 391 -13.88 5.53 -6.83
N ASN A 392 -14.69 5.13 -7.80
CA ASN A 392 -14.29 5.07 -9.21
C ASN A 392 -13.84 6.43 -9.75
N HIS A 393 -14.47 7.52 -9.29
CA HIS A 393 -14.05 8.87 -9.65
C HIS A 393 -12.66 9.21 -9.09
N VAL A 394 -12.44 8.96 -7.81
CA VAL A 394 -11.22 9.29 -7.07
C VAL A 394 -10.05 8.37 -7.44
N LEU A 395 -10.31 7.08 -7.71
CA LEU A 395 -9.30 6.12 -8.14
C LEU A 395 -8.69 6.47 -9.50
N ASN A 396 -9.28 7.35 -10.30
CA ASN A 396 -8.66 7.85 -11.52
C ASN A 396 -7.82 9.12 -11.32
N ARG A 397 -7.78 9.67 -10.10
CA ARG A 397 -7.09 10.92 -9.76
C ARG A 397 -6.02 10.68 -8.69
N PRO A 398 -4.72 10.68 -9.05
CA PRO A 398 -3.64 10.36 -8.11
C PRO A 398 -3.69 11.18 -6.81
N GLN A 399 -3.98 12.47 -6.91
CA GLN A 399 -3.93 13.42 -5.80
C GLN A 399 -5.10 13.31 -4.81
N ASP A 400 -6.22 12.75 -5.25
CA ASP A 400 -7.45 12.62 -4.45
C ASP A 400 -7.55 11.25 -3.79
N ARG A 401 -6.76 10.29 -4.29
CA ARG A 401 -6.84 8.90 -3.86
C ARG A 401 -6.41 8.71 -2.42
N GLN A 402 -5.31 9.31 -2.01
CA GLN A 402 -4.76 9.11 -0.67
C GLN A 402 -5.76 9.45 0.45
N PRO A 403 -6.36 10.66 0.51
CA PRO A 403 -7.33 10.95 1.58
C PRO A 403 -8.56 10.04 1.54
N PHE A 404 -9.01 9.61 0.35
CA PHE A 404 -10.16 8.71 0.23
C PHE A 404 -9.86 7.29 0.71
N ILE A 405 -8.74 6.71 0.29
CA ILE A 405 -8.36 5.36 0.71
C ILE A 405 -8.02 5.34 2.20
N PHE A 406 -7.40 6.40 2.71
CA PHE A 406 -7.18 6.51 4.15
C PHE A 406 -8.50 6.61 4.93
N ALA A 407 -9.48 7.37 4.44
CA ALA A 407 -10.82 7.39 5.02
C ALA A 407 -11.50 6.01 4.99
N GLU A 408 -11.33 5.25 3.90
CA GLU A 408 -11.80 3.88 3.78
C GLU A 408 -11.13 2.95 4.81
N MET A 409 -9.82 3.10 5.05
CA MET A 409 -9.11 2.36 6.10
C MET A 409 -9.60 2.71 7.51
N LEU A 410 -9.79 4.00 7.81
CA LEU A 410 -10.32 4.44 9.11
C LEU A 410 -11.75 3.94 9.31
N PHE A 411 -12.58 3.96 8.26
CA PHE A 411 -13.91 3.38 8.26
C PHE A 411 -13.85 1.90 8.68
N HIS A 412 -13.06 1.08 7.97
CA HIS A 412 -12.92 -0.35 8.30
C HIS A 412 -12.38 -0.60 9.71
N ALA A 413 -11.40 0.19 10.15
CA ALA A 413 -10.81 0.08 11.48
C ALA A 413 -11.82 0.37 12.60
N ARG A 414 -12.76 1.27 12.35
CA ARG A 414 -13.82 1.68 13.28
C ARG A 414 -14.94 0.65 13.39
N TYR A 415 -15.29 0.00 12.30
CA TYR A 415 -16.27 -1.11 12.29
C TYR A 415 -15.67 -2.45 12.71
N GLY A 416 -14.45 -2.47 13.27
CA GLY A 416 -13.81 -3.70 13.73
C GLY A 416 -13.55 -4.71 12.60
N LYS A 417 -13.27 -4.21 11.38
CA LYS A 417 -12.93 -5.04 10.21
C LYS A 417 -11.43 -4.96 9.87
N PRO A 418 -10.52 -5.50 10.71
CA PRO A 418 -9.08 -5.39 10.51
C PRO A 418 -8.60 -6.08 9.22
N ASP A 419 -9.30 -7.12 8.76
CA ASP A 419 -8.99 -7.77 7.48
C ASP A 419 -9.13 -6.80 6.30
N LEU A 420 -10.23 -6.04 6.24
CA LEU A 420 -10.43 -5.03 5.19
C LEU A 420 -9.43 -3.89 5.28
N VAL A 421 -8.97 -3.52 6.47
CA VAL A 421 -7.89 -2.55 6.64
C VAL A 421 -6.60 -3.04 5.96
N ILE A 422 -6.18 -4.27 6.28
CA ILE A 422 -4.97 -4.89 5.71
C ILE A 422 -5.12 -5.05 4.19
N TRP A 423 -6.28 -5.52 3.72
CA TRP A 423 -6.55 -5.72 2.32
C TRP A 423 -6.55 -4.41 1.51
N THR A 424 -7.22 -3.38 2.02
CA THR A 424 -7.25 -2.05 1.41
C THR A 424 -5.84 -1.49 1.33
N PHE A 425 -5.04 -1.64 2.38
CA PHE A 425 -3.65 -1.19 2.38
C PHE A 425 -2.77 -1.93 1.38
N ALA A 426 -2.79 -3.26 1.38
CA ALA A 426 -1.97 -4.07 0.47
C ALA A 426 -2.33 -3.84 -1.01
N THR A 427 -3.60 -3.56 -1.29
CA THR A 427 -4.11 -3.26 -2.63
C THR A 427 -3.69 -1.86 -3.11
N HIS A 428 -3.70 -0.87 -2.21
CA HIS A 428 -3.55 0.54 -2.59
C HIS A 428 -2.20 1.14 -2.27
N TYR A 429 -1.43 0.59 -1.34
CA TYR A 429 -0.15 1.12 -0.89
C TYR A 429 0.99 0.15 -1.14
N TYR A 430 2.21 0.69 -1.24
CA TYR A 430 3.42 -0.11 -1.10
C TYR A 430 3.59 -0.54 0.37
N MET A 431 3.96 -1.80 0.60
CA MET A 431 4.20 -2.30 1.96
C MET A 431 5.56 -1.84 2.49
N VAL A 432 5.54 -0.63 3.06
CA VAL A 432 6.67 0.07 3.68
C VAL A 432 6.23 0.54 5.05
N GLY A 433 7.13 0.46 6.05
CA GLY A 433 6.82 0.84 7.44
C GLY A 433 5.91 -0.13 8.19
N VAL A 434 5.69 -1.34 7.64
CA VAL A 434 4.82 -2.37 8.19
C VAL A 434 5.46 -3.75 8.06
N PRO A 435 5.13 -4.72 8.94
CA PRO A 435 5.73 -6.04 8.94
C PRO A 435 5.10 -6.88 7.81
N ARG A 436 5.85 -7.00 6.71
CA ARG A 436 5.35 -7.50 5.42
C ARG A 436 4.83 -8.93 5.51
N ASP A 437 5.53 -9.79 6.23
CA ASP A 437 5.25 -11.22 6.27
C ASP A 437 3.93 -11.48 7.00
N GLU A 438 3.71 -10.79 8.11
CA GLU A 438 2.45 -10.80 8.85
C GLU A 438 1.28 -10.43 7.93
N ILE A 439 1.43 -9.38 7.13
CA ILE A 439 0.41 -8.96 6.16
C ILE A 439 0.19 -10.05 5.10
N ILE A 440 1.24 -10.62 4.52
CA ILE A 440 1.11 -11.67 3.49
C ILE A 440 0.46 -12.93 4.06
N ILE A 441 0.86 -13.35 5.25
CA ILE A 441 0.26 -14.50 5.96
C ILE A 441 -1.24 -14.24 6.17
N ARG A 442 -1.61 -13.02 6.57
CA ARG A 442 -3.03 -12.64 6.76
C ARG A 442 -3.78 -12.62 5.44
N LEU A 443 -3.25 -11.98 4.39
CA LEU A 443 -3.87 -11.94 3.06
C LEU A 443 -4.11 -13.34 2.47
N ARG A 444 -3.28 -14.33 2.80
CA ARG A 444 -3.46 -15.73 2.37
C ARG A 444 -4.56 -16.46 3.13
N LYS A 445 -4.80 -16.09 4.39
CA LYS A 445 -5.81 -16.69 5.26
C LYS A 445 -7.17 -15.99 5.16
N MET A 446 -7.19 -14.81 4.55
CA MET A 446 -8.35 -13.94 4.50
C MET A 446 -9.41 -14.49 3.54
N GLU A 447 -10.60 -14.74 4.07
CA GLU A 447 -11.80 -15.04 3.30
C GLU A 447 -12.66 -13.76 3.27
N LEU A 448 -12.65 -13.04 2.14
CA LEU A 448 -13.41 -11.80 2.00
C LEU A 448 -14.85 -12.08 1.58
N ASP A 449 -15.80 -11.41 2.23
CA ASP A 449 -17.20 -11.40 1.80
C ASP A 449 -17.29 -10.87 0.35
N PRO A 450 -17.91 -11.62 -0.59
CA PRO A 450 -18.15 -11.16 -1.94
C PRO A 450 -18.83 -9.79 -2.04
N ALA A 451 -19.68 -9.42 -1.08
CA ALA A 451 -20.30 -8.09 -1.02
C ALA A 451 -19.29 -6.98 -0.72
N ASP A 452 -18.37 -7.23 0.23
CA ASP A 452 -17.25 -6.32 0.51
C ASP A 452 -16.29 -6.26 -0.68
N VAL A 453 -16.03 -7.38 -1.38
CA VAL A 453 -15.26 -7.38 -2.64
C VAL A 453 -16.00 -6.65 -3.76
N ALA A 454 -17.33 -6.71 -3.85
CA ALA A 454 -18.07 -5.96 -4.87
C ALA A 454 -18.05 -4.44 -4.61
N LEU A 455 -18.12 -4.05 -3.34
CA LEU A 455 -18.13 -2.64 -2.94
C LEU A 455 -16.74 -2.01 -2.94
N TRP A 456 -15.77 -2.74 -2.39
CA TRP A 456 -14.40 -2.28 -2.14
C TRP A 456 -13.37 -2.95 -3.06
N GLY A 457 -13.74 -3.93 -3.88
CA GLY A 457 -12.87 -4.52 -4.90
C GLY A 457 -12.59 -3.57 -6.05
N CYS A 458 -11.47 -2.87 -6.01
CA CYS A 458 -10.94 -2.23 -7.19
C CYS A 458 -9.42 -2.26 -7.14
N THR A 459 -8.80 -2.57 -8.28
CA THR A 459 -7.35 -2.44 -8.39
C THR A 459 -7.02 -1.06 -8.89
N PRO A 460 -6.31 -0.25 -8.08
CA PRO A 460 -5.96 1.09 -8.49
C PRO A 460 -5.01 1.03 -9.69
N PRO A 461 -4.98 2.07 -10.54
CA PRO A 461 -4.00 2.15 -11.62
C PRO A 461 -2.56 2.38 -11.13
N TRP A 462 -2.38 2.78 -9.87
CA TRP A 462 -1.07 2.98 -9.23
C TRP A 462 -1.14 2.66 -7.73
N LYS A 463 -0.06 2.18 -7.15
CA LYS A 463 0.09 2.16 -5.69
C LYS A 463 0.50 3.53 -5.15
N LEU A 464 0.02 3.81 -3.95
CA LEU A 464 0.31 5.00 -3.15
C LEU A 464 1.52 4.73 -2.26
N TYR A 465 2.17 5.81 -1.85
CA TYR A 465 3.25 5.78 -0.88
C TYR A 465 2.61 6.00 0.49
N PRO A 466 2.68 5.04 1.42
CA PRO A 466 2.04 5.22 2.70
C PRO A 466 2.72 6.34 3.47
N ASN A 467 1.98 7.10 4.26
CA ASN A 467 2.53 7.97 5.28
C ASN A 467 2.63 7.18 6.60
N PRO A 468 3.48 7.60 7.55
CA PRO A 468 3.63 6.89 8.83
C PRO A 468 2.34 6.73 9.65
N ARG A 469 1.33 7.57 9.43
CA ARG A 469 0.03 7.46 10.12
C ARG A 469 -0.89 6.43 9.48
N GLU A 470 -0.82 6.29 8.16
CA GLU A 470 -1.46 5.21 7.41
C GLU A 470 -0.88 3.86 7.83
N THR A 471 0.43 3.78 8.09
CA THR A 471 1.05 2.55 8.62
C THR A 471 0.63 2.27 10.07
N ALA A 472 0.42 3.30 10.91
CA ALA A 472 -0.09 3.12 12.27
C ALA A 472 -1.46 2.42 12.32
N VAL A 473 -2.35 2.71 11.37
CA VAL A 473 -3.64 2.01 11.23
C VAL A 473 -3.43 0.51 10.96
N ILE A 474 -2.37 0.14 10.23
CA ILE A 474 -2.03 -1.27 9.99
C ILE A 474 -1.48 -1.95 11.22
N TRP A 475 -0.61 -1.27 11.98
CA TRP A 475 -0.13 -1.79 13.26
C TRP A 475 -1.29 -2.06 14.22
N ARG A 476 -2.27 -1.15 14.29
CA ARG A 476 -3.51 -1.36 15.04
C ARG A 476 -4.31 -2.57 14.53
N ALA A 477 -4.47 -2.72 13.21
CA ALA A 477 -5.20 -3.84 12.65
C ALA A 477 -4.51 -5.19 12.90
N LEU A 478 -3.17 -5.24 12.79
CA LEU A 478 -2.39 -6.43 13.09
C LEU A 478 -2.48 -6.83 14.57
N LEU A 479 -2.49 -5.84 15.46
CA LEU A 479 -2.64 -6.07 16.89
C LEU A 479 -4.01 -6.66 17.27
N GLN A 480 -5.07 -6.35 16.52
CA GLN A 480 -6.39 -6.95 16.72
C GLN A 480 -6.43 -8.46 16.43
N PHE A 481 -5.43 -8.98 15.71
CA PHE A 481 -5.29 -10.42 15.48
C PHE A 481 -4.25 -11.10 16.37
N ALA A 482 -3.67 -10.36 17.32
CA ALA A 482 -2.71 -10.89 18.27
C ALA A 482 -3.47 -11.38 19.51
N ASP A 483 -4.10 -12.55 19.39
CA ASP A 483 -4.89 -13.16 20.47
C ASP A 483 -4.00 -13.67 21.63
N ASP A 484 -2.71 -13.88 21.37
CA ASP A 484 -1.71 -14.36 22.32
C ASP A 484 -0.73 -13.24 22.69
N GLU A 485 -0.47 -13.10 23.98
CA GLU A 485 0.56 -12.27 24.59
C GLU A 485 1.91 -12.41 23.87
N ARG A 486 2.33 -13.63 23.50
CA ARG A 486 3.60 -13.86 22.79
C ARG A 486 3.61 -13.26 21.39
N VAL A 487 2.47 -13.35 20.68
CA VAL A 487 2.32 -12.77 19.34
C VAL A 487 2.34 -11.25 19.45
N MET A 488 1.70 -10.71 20.48
CA MET A 488 1.70 -9.28 20.78
C MET A 488 3.12 -8.75 21.04
N GLU A 489 3.90 -9.40 21.91
CA GLU A 489 5.29 -9.04 22.18
C GLU A 489 6.18 -9.15 20.94
N LYS A 490 6.01 -10.22 20.15
CA LYS A 490 6.76 -10.39 18.89
C LYS A 490 6.46 -9.25 17.92
N LEU A 491 5.19 -8.87 17.80
CA LEU A 491 4.76 -7.77 16.92
C LEU A 491 5.30 -6.43 17.44
N TYR A 492 5.31 -6.22 18.76
CA TYR A 492 5.90 -5.03 19.37
C TYR A 492 7.42 -4.96 19.17
N GLY A 493 8.13 -6.08 19.29
CA GLY A 493 9.56 -6.15 18.97
C GLY A 493 9.84 -5.79 17.51
N LYS A 494 8.97 -6.20 16.57
CA LYS A 494 9.03 -5.76 15.18
C LYS A 494 8.77 -4.25 15.05
N LEU A 495 7.81 -3.69 15.77
CA LEU A 495 7.56 -2.23 15.76
C LEU A 495 8.83 -1.46 16.15
N LEU A 496 9.51 -1.88 17.23
CA LEU A 496 10.75 -1.26 17.69
C LEU A 496 11.87 -1.35 16.63
N GLN A 497 12.02 -2.49 15.96
CA GLN A 497 12.98 -2.64 14.85
C GLN A 497 12.70 -1.70 13.67
N TYR A 498 11.42 -1.42 13.39
CA TYR A 498 11.05 -0.48 12.33
C TYR A 498 11.18 0.99 12.77
N ALA A 499 11.06 1.27 14.06
CA ALA A 499 11.22 2.61 14.61
C ALA A 499 12.70 2.98 14.80
N ASP A 500 13.56 2.00 15.08
CA ASP A 500 14.99 2.22 15.24
C ASP A 500 15.69 2.48 13.89
N SER A 501 15.98 3.75 13.62
CA SER A 501 16.69 4.20 12.43
C SER A 501 18.13 3.68 12.32
N SER A 502 18.73 3.23 13.43
CA SER A 502 20.10 2.72 13.46
C SER A 502 20.20 1.30 12.93
N THR A 503 19.18 0.47 13.17
CA THR A 503 19.08 -0.90 12.68
C THR A 503 18.56 -0.93 11.24
N ARG A 504 19.37 -0.43 10.31
CA ARG A 504 19.21 -0.74 8.86
C ARG A 504 19.37 -2.22 8.54
N THR A 505 19.60 -3.07 9.54
CA THR A 505 19.55 -4.53 9.43
C THR A 505 18.18 -4.94 8.90
N LYS A 506 18.16 -5.26 7.61
CA LYS A 506 17.00 -5.75 6.87
C LYS A 506 16.47 -6.98 7.62
N PRO A 507 15.22 -6.99 8.14
CA PRO A 507 14.62 -8.25 8.54
C PRO A 507 14.46 -9.10 7.27
N VAL A 508 15.41 -10.01 7.02
CA VAL A 508 15.39 -10.95 5.89
C VAL A 508 14.61 -12.15 6.35
N LEU A 509 13.30 -12.13 6.12
CA LEU A 509 12.43 -13.29 6.39
C LEU A 509 11.92 -13.93 5.10
N HIS A 510 11.83 -13.20 3.99
CA HIS A 510 11.58 -13.76 2.67
C HIS A 510 12.91 -13.95 1.90
N PRO A 511 13.31 -15.19 1.58
CA PRO A 511 14.52 -15.44 0.81
C PRO A 511 14.40 -14.76 -0.57
N GLY A 512 15.37 -13.92 -0.90
CA GLY A 512 15.55 -13.37 -2.25
C GLY A 512 14.89 -12.02 -2.57
N VAL A 513 13.90 -11.53 -1.81
CA VAL A 513 13.24 -10.23 -2.11
C VAL A 513 13.54 -9.18 -1.05
N PRO A 514 14.42 -8.20 -1.32
CA PRO A 514 14.70 -7.15 -0.35
C PRO A 514 13.44 -6.32 -0.04
N LEU A 515 13.21 -6.04 1.24
CA LEU A 515 12.15 -5.13 1.66
C LEU A 515 12.41 -3.72 1.12
N LEU A 516 11.34 -3.08 0.66
CA LEU A 516 11.39 -1.66 0.30
C LEU A 516 11.66 -0.87 1.58
N GLN A 517 12.77 -0.14 1.59
CA GLN A 517 13.16 0.68 2.74
C GLN A 517 12.35 1.98 2.73
N PRO A 518 11.97 2.51 3.90
CA PRO A 518 11.38 3.84 3.97
C PRO A 518 12.36 4.88 3.39
N PRO A 519 11.87 5.88 2.65
CA PRO A 519 12.73 6.94 2.16
C PRO A 519 13.32 7.76 3.34
N PRO A 520 14.54 8.30 3.20
CA PRO A 520 15.19 9.08 4.27
C PRO A 520 14.35 10.25 4.79
N GLY A 521 13.62 10.93 3.90
CA GLY A 521 12.80 12.10 4.24
C GLY A 521 11.59 11.82 5.14
N TRP A 522 11.31 10.57 5.51
CA TRP A 522 10.26 10.26 6.49
C TRP A 522 10.75 10.41 7.94
N GLY A 523 12.06 10.51 8.18
CA GLY A 523 12.65 10.50 9.52
C GLY A 523 12.66 9.08 10.10
N THR A 524 11.49 8.49 10.28
CA THR A 524 11.28 7.12 10.76
C THR A 524 10.28 6.37 9.87
N ALA A 525 10.37 5.03 9.85
CA ALA A 525 9.41 4.20 9.10
C ALA A 525 8.02 4.18 9.78
N VAL A 526 8.01 4.51 11.07
CA VAL A 526 6.91 4.37 12.02
C VAL A 526 6.83 5.67 12.81
N ASP A 527 5.63 6.24 12.87
CA ASP A 527 5.32 7.45 13.64
C ASP A 527 4.81 7.07 15.04
N GLU A 528 4.78 8.05 15.94
CA GLU A 528 4.37 7.89 17.33
C GLU A 528 2.99 7.24 17.43
N SER A 529 2.07 7.56 16.50
CA SER A 529 0.72 6.99 16.45
C SER A 529 0.69 5.46 16.46
N ALA A 530 1.71 4.79 15.91
CA ALA A 530 1.75 3.33 15.85
C ALA A 530 1.96 2.68 17.22
N PHE A 531 2.49 3.43 18.21
CA PHE A 531 2.71 2.94 19.58
C PHE A 531 1.43 3.01 20.43
N THR A 532 0.49 3.90 20.13
CA THR A 532 -0.78 4.07 20.87
C THR A 532 -1.53 2.75 21.10
N PRO A 533 -1.81 1.92 20.07
CA PRO A 533 -2.51 0.66 20.29
C PRO A 533 -1.72 -0.33 21.16
N PHE A 534 -0.38 -0.27 21.15
CA PHE A 534 0.46 -1.12 21.99
C PHE A 534 0.50 -0.66 23.45
N VAL A 535 0.54 0.65 23.74
CA VAL A 535 0.47 1.15 25.12
C VAL A 535 -0.77 0.59 25.81
N ARG A 536 -1.93 0.68 25.15
CA ARG A 536 -3.19 0.15 25.66
C ARG A 536 -3.17 -1.37 25.80
N SER A 537 -2.85 -2.08 24.72
CA SER A 537 -3.00 -3.54 24.68
C SER A 537 -1.99 -4.24 25.58
N MET A 538 -0.72 -3.79 25.54
CA MET A 538 0.33 -4.31 26.43
C MET A 538 0.06 -3.96 27.88
N GLY A 539 -0.41 -2.75 28.17
CA GLY A 539 -0.77 -2.33 29.52
C GLY A 539 -1.95 -3.13 30.11
N THR A 540 -2.90 -3.52 29.26
CA THR A 540 -4.06 -4.33 29.67
C THR A 540 -3.67 -5.79 29.87
N ALA A 541 -2.86 -6.36 28.98
CA ALA A 541 -2.45 -7.77 29.03
C ALA A 541 -1.39 -8.05 30.12
N PHE A 542 -0.34 -7.22 30.19
CA PHE A 542 0.81 -7.45 31.06
C PHE A 542 0.86 -6.51 32.28
N GLY A 543 -0.13 -5.65 32.45
CA GLY A 543 -0.20 -4.65 33.52
C GLY A 543 0.39 -3.29 33.16
N ASN A 544 0.02 -2.28 33.94
CA ASN A 544 0.28 -0.86 33.64
C ASN A 544 1.77 -0.52 33.46
N GLU A 545 2.66 -1.19 34.21
CA GLU A 545 4.11 -0.99 34.10
C GLU A 545 4.63 -1.33 32.70
N ARG A 546 4.04 -2.33 32.04
CA ARG A 546 4.42 -2.68 30.66
C ARG A 546 3.99 -1.58 29.68
N GLY A 547 2.80 -1.01 29.87
CA GLY A 547 2.35 0.16 29.10
C GLY A 547 3.26 1.38 29.28
N ALA A 548 3.74 1.62 30.51
CA ALA A 548 4.72 2.68 30.79
C ALA A 548 6.09 2.38 30.14
N LEU A 549 6.51 1.11 30.15
CA LEU A 549 7.73 0.68 29.48
C LEU A 549 7.68 0.93 27.98
N VAL A 550 6.52 0.71 27.32
CA VAL A 550 6.35 1.04 25.89
C VAL A 550 6.64 2.51 25.60
N ILE A 551 6.20 3.44 26.46
CA ILE A 551 6.48 4.87 26.32
C ILE A 551 7.97 5.18 26.50
N LYS A 552 8.62 4.52 27.47
CA LYS A 552 10.07 4.65 27.67
C LYS A 552 10.86 4.13 26.45
N GLU A 553 10.48 2.96 25.93
CA GLU A 553 11.11 2.34 24.76
C GLU A 553 10.91 3.17 23.49
N MET A 554 9.75 3.83 23.33
CA MET A 554 9.52 4.82 22.28
C MET A 554 10.51 6.00 22.36
N GLY A 555 10.77 6.51 23.58
CA GLY A 555 11.80 7.53 23.80
C GLY A 555 13.20 7.07 23.42
N ASN A 556 13.53 5.80 23.68
CA ASN A 556 14.83 5.22 23.34
C ASN A 556 15.09 5.16 21.83
N VAL A 557 14.04 5.02 21.01
CA VAL A 557 14.14 5.06 19.53
C VAL A 557 14.04 6.49 18.97
N GLY A 558 14.08 7.51 19.82
CA GLY A 558 14.05 8.92 19.42
C GLY A 558 12.67 9.47 19.09
N LEU A 559 11.60 8.79 19.51
CA LEU A 559 10.22 9.22 19.32
C LEU A 559 9.65 9.79 20.63
N SER A 560 8.97 10.93 20.55
CA SER A 560 8.39 11.59 21.73
C SER A 560 6.93 11.19 21.93
N PRO A 561 6.49 10.86 23.16
CA PRO A 561 5.08 10.56 23.39
C PRO A 561 4.18 11.74 23.08
N THR A 562 3.11 11.50 22.33
CA THR A 562 2.06 12.48 22.09
C THR A 562 1.04 12.44 23.23
N ILE A 563 0.12 13.42 23.24
CA ILE A 563 -0.98 13.46 24.19
C ILE A 563 -1.79 12.15 24.21
N TYR A 564 -1.92 11.46 23.08
CA TYR A 564 -2.74 10.26 22.97
C TYR A 564 -2.12 9.05 23.69
N GLN A 565 -0.82 8.80 23.56
CA GLN A 565 -0.15 7.72 24.30
C GLN A 565 -0.18 8.02 25.82
N LEU A 566 -0.02 9.29 26.21
CA LEU A 566 -0.13 9.71 27.61
C LEU A 566 -1.56 9.59 28.14
N THR A 567 -2.56 9.81 27.28
CA THR A 567 -3.98 9.57 27.59
C THR A 567 -4.21 8.10 27.89
N GLU A 568 -3.73 7.20 27.04
CA GLU A 568 -3.85 5.76 27.26
C GLU A 568 -3.19 5.32 28.57
N LEU A 569 -1.98 5.80 28.84
CA LEU A 569 -1.26 5.46 30.06
C LEU A 569 -1.97 5.99 31.32
N ALA A 570 -2.40 7.25 31.31
CA ALA A 570 -3.14 7.83 32.44
C ALA A 570 -4.50 7.14 32.66
N MET A 571 -5.15 6.72 31.57
CA MET A 571 -6.38 5.92 31.64
C MET A 571 -6.12 4.54 32.26
N LEU A 572 -5.02 3.86 31.92
CA LEU A 572 -4.65 2.58 32.52
C LEU A 572 -4.43 2.69 34.04
N TYR A 573 -3.67 3.70 34.48
CA TYR A 573 -3.44 3.94 35.92
C TYR A 573 -4.72 4.34 36.67
N SER A 574 -5.57 5.16 36.08
CA SER A 574 -6.84 5.55 36.72
C SER A 574 -7.81 4.37 36.83
N ARG A 575 -7.88 3.50 35.80
CA ARG A 575 -8.66 2.25 35.82
C ARG A 575 -8.18 1.25 36.87
N SER A 576 -6.88 1.20 37.17
CA SER A 576 -6.35 0.37 38.25
C SER A 576 -6.46 1.00 39.64
N GLY A 577 -6.94 2.25 39.74
CA GLY A 577 -7.01 2.99 41.00
C GLY A 577 -5.69 3.59 41.49
N ASP A 578 -4.66 3.70 40.63
CA ASP A 578 -3.37 4.32 40.98
C ASP A 578 -3.47 5.85 40.86
N ILE A 579 -4.02 6.47 41.90
CA ILE A 579 -4.23 7.92 41.99
C ILE A 579 -2.90 8.69 41.85
N PRO A 580 -1.82 8.36 42.59
CA PRO A 580 -0.58 9.15 42.52
C PRO A 580 0.02 9.22 41.12
N ARG A 581 0.11 8.09 40.40
CA ARG A 581 0.71 8.08 39.05
C ARG A 581 -0.17 8.74 38.02
N THR A 582 -1.48 8.57 38.12
CA THR A 582 -2.43 9.27 37.23
C THR A 582 -2.28 10.79 37.36
N PHE A 583 -2.26 11.31 38.60
CA PHE A 583 -2.11 12.74 38.83
C PHE A 583 -0.71 13.26 38.48
N TYR A 584 0.33 12.42 38.60
CA TYR A 584 1.66 12.76 38.11
C TYR A 584 1.65 13.01 36.59
N ILE A 585 1.08 12.09 35.79
CA ILE A 585 0.97 12.27 34.34
C ILE A 585 0.13 13.51 34.01
N LEU A 586 -1.04 13.66 34.66
CA LEU A 586 -1.91 14.83 34.48
C LEU A 586 -1.17 16.15 34.74
N ASN A 587 -0.38 16.23 35.82
CA ASN A 587 0.40 17.43 36.14
C ASN A 587 1.49 17.69 35.09
N GLN A 588 2.23 16.66 34.67
CA GLN A 588 3.27 16.78 33.64
C GLN A 588 2.70 17.33 32.32
N VAL A 589 1.59 16.76 31.85
CA VAL A 589 0.97 17.18 30.58
C VAL A 589 0.35 18.59 30.71
N GLU A 590 -0.22 18.93 31.87
CA GLU A 590 -0.70 20.29 32.11
C GLU A 590 0.42 21.34 32.10
N SER A 591 1.59 21.01 32.67
CA SER A 591 2.76 21.90 32.74
C SER A 591 3.52 22.02 31.42
N ALA A 592 3.58 20.97 30.60
CA ALA A 592 4.28 20.99 29.31
C ALA A 592 3.72 22.04 28.32
N ARG A 593 2.45 22.40 28.46
CA ARG A 593 1.76 23.36 27.58
C ARG A 593 2.32 24.78 27.64
N ASP A 594 2.93 25.17 28.74
CA ASP A 594 3.48 26.54 28.86
C ASP A 594 4.72 26.73 27.97
N GLN A 595 5.29 25.66 27.43
CA GLN A 595 6.55 25.68 26.68
C GLN A 595 6.43 25.11 25.26
N ASP A 596 5.51 24.18 25.00
CA ASP A 596 5.42 23.51 23.69
C ASP A 596 3.98 23.39 23.14
N SER A 597 3.82 23.72 21.86
CA SER A 597 2.53 23.70 21.15
C SER A 597 2.06 22.29 20.79
N ALA A 598 2.96 21.30 20.79
CA ALA A 598 2.66 19.93 20.35
C ALA A 598 1.80 19.13 21.34
N VAL A 599 1.94 19.37 22.65
CA VAL A 599 1.21 18.63 23.70
C VAL A 599 0.12 19.52 24.28
N ARG A 600 -0.92 19.79 23.48
CA ARG A 600 -2.10 20.49 23.98
C ARG A 600 -3.06 19.47 24.60
N VAL A 601 -3.18 19.53 25.94
CA VAL A 601 -4.26 18.80 26.64
C VAL A 601 -5.60 19.17 26.00
N ASP A 602 -6.40 18.17 25.64
CA ASP A 602 -7.75 18.33 25.14
C ASP A 602 -8.78 17.86 26.18
N GLN A 603 -10.07 18.03 25.88
CA GLN A 603 -11.13 17.55 26.77
C GLN A 603 -11.15 16.02 26.86
N VAL A 604 -10.74 15.33 25.79
CA VAL A 604 -10.72 13.87 25.72
C VAL A 604 -9.79 13.28 26.78
N PHE A 605 -8.62 13.89 26.99
CA PHE A 605 -7.68 13.48 28.04
C PHE A 605 -8.32 13.49 29.44
N TYR A 606 -8.99 14.60 29.81
CA TYR A 606 -9.64 14.71 31.12
C TYR A 606 -10.79 13.71 31.27
N VAL A 607 -11.62 13.56 30.23
CA VAL A 607 -12.76 12.63 30.23
C VAL A 607 -12.28 11.19 30.41
N ALA A 608 -11.22 10.79 29.69
CA ALA A 608 -10.65 9.44 29.79
C ALA A 608 -10.17 9.12 31.22
N ILE A 609 -9.44 10.05 31.85
CA ILE A 609 -8.95 9.88 33.22
C ILE A 609 -10.09 9.84 34.24
N ALA A 610 -11.06 10.77 34.12
CA ALA A 610 -12.18 10.84 35.05
C ALA A 610 -13.01 9.55 34.99
N ARG A 611 -13.31 9.03 33.79
CA ARG A 611 -13.98 7.74 33.61
C ARG A 611 -13.16 6.58 34.17
N GLY A 612 -11.83 6.58 33.98
CA GLY A 612 -10.96 5.57 34.59
C GLY A 612 -11.10 5.51 36.11
N PHE A 613 -11.16 6.66 36.78
CA PHE A 613 -11.42 6.72 38.23
C PHE A 613 -12.83 6.29 38.63
N LEU A 614 -13.84 6.58 37.81
CA LEU A 614 -15.19 6.08 38.07
C LEU A 614 -15.25 4.55 37.99
N ILE A 615 -14.56 3.95 37.01
CA ILE A 615 -14.45 2.49 36.86
C ILE A 615 -13.77 1.85 38.09
N SER A 616 -12.74 2.50 38.65
CA SER A 616 -12.04 2.03 39.86
C SER A 616 -12.70 2.45 41.18
N ASN A 617 -13.94 2.98 41.14
CA ASN A 617 -14.70 3.49 42.29
C ASN A 617 -13.98 4.59 43.09
N GLN A 618 -13.10 5.35 42.46
CA GLN A 618 -12.35 6.48 43.05
C GLN A 618 -13.06 7.82 42.79
N LEU A 619 -14.29 7.97 43.30
CA LEU A 619 -15.14 9.15 43.02
C LEU A 619 -14.44 10.50 43.35
N GLN A 620 -13.72 10.58 44.46
CA GLN A 620 -13.05 11.83 44.86
C GLN A 620 -11.94 12.24 43.87
N ALA A 621 -11.23 11.27 43.31
CA ALA A 621 -10.23 11.52 42.29
C ALA A 621 -10.87 11.99 40.97
N ALA A 622 -11.99 11.36 40.55
CA ALA A 622 -12.76 11.80 39.39
C ALA A 622 -13.25 13.26 39.53
N LEU A 623 -13.79 13.62 40.70
CA LEU A 623 -14.24 15.00 41.00
C LEU A 623 -13.09 16.02 41.02
N ALA A 624 -11.88 15.59 41.37
CA ALA A 624 -10.71 16.46 41.28
C ALA A 624 -10.31 16.72 39.81
N VAL A 625 -10.36 15.70 38.95
CA VAL A 625 -10.11 15.83 37.51
C VAL A 625 -11.17 16.72 36.84
N GLU A 626 -12.45 16.50 37.15
CA GLU A 626 -13.59 17.31 36.69
C GLU A 626 -13.38 18.81 37.02
N ARG A 627 -13.00 19.13 38.27
CA ARG A 627 -12.75 20.51 38.69
C ARG A 627 -11.61 21.17 37.90
N ARG A 628 -10.54 20.44 37.56
CA ARG A 628 -9.44 20.96 36.74
C ARG A 628 -9.88 21.21 35.31
N MET A 629 -10.60 20.25 34.72
CA MET A 629 -11.19 20.37 33.39
C MET A 629 -12.11 21.58 33.29
N LEU A 630 -13.00 21.77 34.28
CA LEU A 630 -13.92 22.90 34.39
C LEU A 630 -13.21 24.25 34.45
N ARG A 631 -12.16 24.37 35.27
CA ARG A 631 -11.37 25.60 35.35
C ARG A 631 -10.74 25.95 34.01
N ARG A 632 -10.42 24.95 33.19
CA ARG A 632 -9.66 25.12 31.95
C ARG A 632 -10.53 25.37 30.72
N TYR A 633 -11.65 24.68 30.58
CA TYR A 633 -12.52 24.78 29.39
C TYR A 633 -13.90 25.38 29.69
N GLY A 634 -14.28 25.48 30.97
CA GLY A 634 -15.66 25.67 31.38
C GLY A 634 -16.54 24.45 31.05
N PHE A 635 -17.78 24.46 31.55
CA PHE A 635 -18.82 23.55 31.10
C PHE A 635 -20.01 24.36 30.63
N LYS A 636 -20.54 23.98 29.47
CA LYS A 636 -21.81 24.46 28.94
C LYS A 636 -22.54 23.23 28.44
N ALA A 637 -23.67 22.90 29.08
CA ALA A 637 -24.49 21.76 28.70
C ALA A 637 -24.86 21.83 27.21
N GLY A 638 -24.78 20.70 26.50
CA GLY A 638 -25.08 20.59 25.08
C GLY A 638 -23.99 21.09 24.14
N LYS A 639 -22.89 21.67 24.66
CA LYS A 639 -21.74 22.10 23.85
C LYS A 639 -20.87 20.90 23.45
N SER A 640 -20.69 19.95 24.36
CA SER A 640 -19.87 18.77 24.12
C SER A 640 -20.54 17.54 24.72
N ARG A 641 -20.95 16.61 23.86
CA ARG A 641 -21.64 15.39 24.29
C ARG A 641 -20.76 14.54 25.21
N LEU A 642 -19.46 14.47 24.93
CA LEU A 642 -18.49 13.76 25.77
C LEU A 642 -18.46 14.29 27.20
N LEU A 643 -18.58 15.61 27.37
CA LEU A 643 -18.67 16.21 28.69
C LEU A 643 -20.02 15.91 29.33
N ASP A 644 -21.12 16.10 28.61
CA ASP A 644 -22.47 15.84 29.12
C ASP A 644 -22.60 14.41 29.65
N GLU A 645 -22.11 13.40 28.89
CA GLU A 645 -22.09 12.01 29.33
C GLU A 645 -21.19 11.79 30.57
N LEU A 646 -20.01 12.43 30.64
CA LEU A 646 -19.17 12.35 31.82
C LEU A 646 -19.89 12.93 33.06
N TYR A 647 -20.64 14.02 32.91
CA TYR A 647 -21.42 14.59 34.02
C TYR A 647 -22.52 13.62 34.45
N GLU A 648 -23.22 12.98 33.51
CA GLU A 648 -24.20 11.93 33.83
C GLU A 648 -23.55 10.77 34.59
N ASP A 649 -22.38 10.30 34.15
CA ASP A 649 -21.62 9.24 34.82
C ASP A 649 -21.23 9.66 36.25
N ILE A 650 -20.77 10.91 36.45
CA ILE A 650 -20.40 11.46 37.76
C ILE A 650 -21.63 11.58 38.68
N GLN A 651 -22.78 12.03 38.16
CA GLN A 651 -24.00 12.13 38.97
C GLN A 651 -24.52 10.76 39.40
N THR A 652 -24.48 9.78 38.49
CA THR A 652 -24.82 8.39 38.77
C THR A 652 -23.93 7.84 39.89
N ALA A 653 -22.62 8.08 39.81
CA ALA A 653 -21.67 7.67 40.85
C ALA A 653 -21.92 8.38 42.20
N ARG A 654 -22.31 9.66 42.20
CA ARG A 654 -22.66 10.40 43.43
C ARG A 654 -23.89 9.83 44.13
N GLN A 655 -24.82 9.24 43.38
CA GLN A 655 -26.00 8.57 43.92
C GLN A 655 -25.68 7.18 44.49
N GLY A 656 -24.41 6.76 44.48
CA GLY A 656 -23.99 5.42 44.90
C GLY A 656 -24.40 4.32 43.91
N GLN A 657 -24.85 4.69 42.71
CA GLN A 657 -25.19 3.75 41.65
C GLN A 657 -23.92 3.34 40.90
N LYS A 658 -23.86 2.07 40.49
CA LYS A 658 -22.77 1.57 39.66
C LYS A 658 -22.84 2.25 38.30
N VAL A 659 -21.81 3.00 37.95
CA VAL A 659 -21.70 3.61 36.61
C VAL A 659 -21.71 2.47 35.58
N PRO A 660 -22.55 2.54 34.54
CA PRO A 660 -22.56 1.52 33.50
C PRO A 660 -21.14 1.42 32.92
N HIS A 661 -20.62 0.19 32.85
CA HIS A 661 -19.32 -0.04 32.23
C HIS A 661 -19.47 0.13 30.72
N ARG A 662 -19.46 1.37 30.26
CA ARG A 662 -19.30 1.71 28.85
C ARG A 662 -17.80 1.76 28.63
N ASP A 663 -17.25 0.81 27.87
CA ASP A 663 -15.85 0.99 27.47
C ASP A 663 -15.77 2.35 26.75
N VAL A 664 -14.71 3.11 26.94
CA VAL A 664 -14.60 4.44 26.31
C VAL A 664 -14.71 4.29 24.78
N ARG A 665 -14.28 3.13 24.25
CA ARG A 665 -14.55 2.70 22.88
C ARG A 665 -16.02 2.46 22.59
N ASP A 666 -16.76 1.73 23.43
CA ASP A 666 -18.19 1.45 23.22
C ASP A 666 -19.04 2.72 23.35
N CYS A 667 -18.72 3.62 24.27
CA CYS A 667 -19.36 4.93 24.39
C CYS A 667 -19.13 5.78 23.12
N LEU A 668 -17.92 5.71 22.54
CA LEU A 668 -17.63 6.34 21.26
C LEU A 668 -18.31 5.58 20.09
N LEU A 669 -18.29 4.25 20.05
CA LEU A 669 -18.86 3.43 18.96
C LEU A 669 -20.39 3.42 18.93
N GLU A 670 -21.07 3.31 20.08
CA GLU A 670 -22.53 3.41 20.23
C GLU A 670 -23.04 4.81 19.86
N PHE A 671 -22.27 5.86 20.17
CA PHE A 671 -22.55 7.22 19.69
C PHE A 671 -22.53 7.32 18.16
N LEU A 672 -21.67 6.55 17.53
CA LEU A 672 -21.43 6.63 16.09
C LEU A 672 -22.42 5.82 15.26
N MET A 673 -23.03 4.81 15.86
CA MET A 673 -23.97 3.92 15.18
C MET A 673 -25.42 4.40 15.18
N GLY A 674 -25.83 5.33 16.06
CA GLY A 674 -27.09 6.09 15.93
C GLY A 674 -28.37 5.29 15.59
N CYS A 675 -28.40 3.99 15.88
CA CYS A 675 -29.50 3.08 15.61
C CYS A 675 -29.49 2.02 16.72
N PRO A 676 -30.63 1.77 17.39
CA PRO A 676 -30.76 0.59 18.21
C PRO A 676 -30.75 -0.63 17.28
N PHE A 677 -29.89 -1.62 17.57
CA PHE A 677 -30.12 -2.98 17.08
C PHE A 677 -31.20 -3.64 17.95
#